data_AF-A0A101T169-F1
#
_entry.id   AF-A0A101T169-F1
#
_cell.length_a   1.000
_cell.length_b   1.000
_cell.length_c   1.000
_cell.angle_alpha   90.00
_cell.angle_beta   90.00
_cell.angle_gamma   90.00
#
_symmetry.space_group_name_H-M   'P 1'
#
loop_
_entity.id
_entity.type
_entity.pdbx_description
1 polymer ?
#
loop_
_entity_poly.entity_id
_entity_poly.type
_entity_poly.pdbx_seq_one_letter_code
_entity_poly.pdbx_strand_id
1 'polypeptide(L)'
;MTDRHHLLVHGSTFAAVGDRGDISGVRGGGSPDGLFVRDARHLSRWQLTVDGAVPEVLTPVADGDAARCVLVPRGGRLEPPAHTLFREQAVGDSSFVEVLRVTSNRPVPTTVRLAVTADADFTDQFELRSDHRTYVKAGALRSREVLGDGIEFTYRRAEWCSRTSITADPAPDAVEETGTGARRLVWTLELAPHGTTELVLRVIARPHGDRRALRVPRSPAAVNEQLLESEGAFVEGVAFPTGWPELAAACARGLADLAALQIPAAGPDGEELRVPAAGAPWFLALLGRDALLTSLFALPYRPRPAAATLLALAATQATGRGPSPLAQPGKIVHEVRHGELAHFGQVPFGRYYGSVDATPLFLILLGAYVELTGDTALARRLEPHARAAVGWMLDHGGLTSRGYLVYRADEGGLANQNWKDSPGAICCADGTRPTGAVMAAGAQGYAYDALRRTAGVARTVWSDQTYAALLEQAAADLRDRFQRDFWMPERSFPALALDGAGLQVDALASDAGHLLWSGLLDKEYGEVVGRRLLEPDFFSGWGVRTLASGQPAYHPLSYHRGSVWPHDNALIALGLARYGLHDEARTVAHALVDAATATGHRLPEVLAGYGRDTHPEPVPYPHACVRESRSAAAPLALLTAVGGA
;
A
#
# COMPACT_ATOMS: atom_id res chain seq x y z
N MET A 1 -11.63 12.55 -23.77
CA MET A 1 -10.42 12.35 -22.97
C MET A 1 -10.88 11.86 -21.62
N THR A 2 -10.41 10.71 -21.17
CA THR A 2 -10.63 10.26 -19.80
C THR A 2 -9.86 11.21 -18.88
N ASP A 3 -10.56 11.92 -17.98
CA ASP A 3 -9.91 12.80 -17.00
C ASP A 3 -8.87 11.97 -16.23
N ARG A 4 -7.61 12.40 -16.25
CA ARG A 4 -6.54 11.73 -15.50
C ARG A 4 -6.65 12.13 -14.03
N HIS A 5 -6.49 11.17 -13.14
CA HIS A 5 -6.44 11.41 -11.70
C HIS A 5 -4.98 11.43 -11.22
N HIS A 6 -4.64 12.42 -10.40
CA HIS A 6 -3.34 12.57 -9.75
C HIS A 6 -3.49 12.34 -8.25
N LEU A 7 -2.65 11.48 -7.70
CA LEU A 7 -2.74 11.05 -6.32
C LEU A 7 -1.72 11.79 -5.45
N LEU A 8 -2.22 12.59 -4.50
CA LEU A 8 -1.45 13.22 -3.43
C LEU A 8 -1.55 12.36 -2.19
N VAL A 9 -0.43 12.06 -1.50
CA VAL A 9 -0.40 11.17 -0.34
C VAL A 9 0.53 11.73 0.73
N HIS A 10 0.05 11.77 1.97
CA HIS A 10 0.88 12.06 3.14
C HIS A 10 0.33 11.35 4.38
N GLY A 11 1.12 10.42 4.93
CA GLY A 11 0.77 9.65 6.11
C GLY A 11 -0.53 8.87 5.91
N SER A 12 -1.54 9.17 6.74
CA SER A 12 -2.88 8.53 6.67
C SER A 12 -3.89 9.31 5.84
N THR A 13 -3.43 10.22 4.97
CA THR A 13 -4.29 11.07 4.14
C THR A 13 -3.88 10.98 2.68
N PHE A 14 -4.86 10.86 1.80
CA PHE A 14 -4.64 10.98 0.36
C PHE A 14 -5.76 11.73 -0.33
N ALA A 15 -5.46 12.37 -1.45
CA ALA A 15 -6.45 12.97 -2.33
C ALA A 15 -6.19 12.57 -3.79
N ALA A 16 -7.24 12.19 -4.49
CA ALA A 16 -7.21 12.06 -5.94
C ALA A 16 -7.86 13.30 -6.58
N VAL A 17 -7.12 14.04 -7.40
CA VAL A 17 -7.60 15.24 -8.09
C VAL A 17 -7.47 15.08 -9.60
N GLY A 18 -8.36 15.70 -10.37
CA GLY A 18 -8.28 15.69 -11.84
C GLY A 18 -7.20 16.61 -12.40
N ASP A 19 -7.05 16.66 -13.73
CA ASP A 19 -6.13 17.56 -14.46
C ASP A 19 -6.30 19.06 -14.11
N ARG A 20 -7.47 19.43 -13.58
CA ARG A 20 -7.84 20.80 -13.12
C ARG A 20 -7.63 21.04 -11.63
N GLY A 21 -7.22 20.03 -10.87
CA GLY A 21 -7.25 20.06 -9.40
C GLY A 21 -8.65 19.87 -8.80
N ASP A 22 -9.65 19.52 -9.62
CA ASP A 22 -11.02 19.30 -9.15
C ASP A 22 -11.22 17.87 -8.61
N ILE A 23 -12.16 17.73 -7.66
CA ILE A 23 -12.71 16.47 -7.17
C ILE A 23 -14.17 16.42 -7.60
N SER A 24 -14.57 15.36 -8.29
CA SER A 24 -15.91 15.24 -8.87
C SER A 24 -16.83 14.27 -8.10
N GLY A 25 -16.23 13.35 -7.34
CA GLY A 25 -16.91 12.37 -6.51
C GLY A 25 -17.44 11.15 -7.26
N VAL A 26 -17.05 10.96 -8.53
CA VAL A 26 -17.55 9.91 -9.42
C VAL A 26 -17.26 8.52 -8.83
N ARG A 27 -18.29 7.66 -8.82
CA ARG A 27 -18.17 6.24 -8.44
C ARG A 27 -17.82 5.40 -9.68
N GLY A 28 -17.04 4.33 -9.48
CA GLY A 28 -16.80 3.32 -10.52
C GLY A 28 -15.64 3.60 -11.49
N GLY A 29 -14.83 4.64 -11.24
CA GLY A 29 -13.51 4.76 -11.86
C GLY A 29 -12.51 3.75 -11.28
N GLY A 30 -11.39 3.49 -11.98
CA GLY A 30 -10.34 2.57 -11.51
C GLY A 30 -9.62 2.98 -10.22
N SER A 31 -9.84 4.21 -9.74
CA SER A 31 -9.28 4.82 -8.53
C SER A 31 -10.39 5.62 -7.81
N PRO A 32 -10.41 5.71 -6.47
CA PRO A 32 -11.43 6.46 -5.75
C PRO A 32 -11.16 7.98 -5.84
N ASP A 33 -12.18 8.74 -6.24
CA ASP A 33 -12.14 10.21 -6.36
C ASP A 33 -12.57 10.87 -5.04
N GLY A 34 -11.70 11.72 -4.46
CA GLY A 34 -11.92 12.39 -3.18
C GLY A 34 -10.67 12.59 -2.32
N LEU A 35 -10.86 13.30 -1.20
CA LEU A 35 -9.93 13.35 -0.05
C LEU A 35 -10.35 12.29 0.97
N PHE A 36 -9.41 11.44 1.38
CA PHE A 36 -9.66 10.34 2.30
C PHE A 36 -8.78 10.41 3.54
N VAL A 37 -9.38 10.11 4.68
CA VAL A 37 -8.68 9.92 5.96
C VAL A 37 -9.35 8.76 6.69
N ARG A 38 -8.55 7.80 7.19
CA ARG A 38 -9.03 6.62 7.93
C ARG A 38 -10.23 5.94 7.25
N ASP A 39 -10.04 5.57 5.98
CA ASP A 39 -11.02 4.87 5.13
C ASP A 39 -12.31 5.67 4.78
N ALA A 40 -12.47 6.92 5.22
CA ALA A 40 -13.65 7.75 4.92
C ALA A 40 -13.34 8.88 3.93
N ARG A 41 -14.25 9.13 2.97
CA ARG A 41 -14.19 10.24 2.00
C ARG A 41 -14.62 11.56 2.66
N HIS A 42 -13.64 12.32 3.14
CA HIS A 42 -13.84 13.60 3.80
C HIS A 42 -14.13 14.76 2.84
N LEU A 43 -13.76 14.64 1.56
CA LEU A 43 -14.14 15.58 0.50
C LEU A 43 -14.56 14.78 -0.72
N SER A 44 -15.85 14.79 -1.03
CA SER A 44 -16.42 14.09 -2.19
C SER A 44 -16.59 15.00 -3.40
N ARG A 45 -16.57 16.32 -3.20
CA ARG A 45 -16.64 17.30 -4.28
C ARG A 45 -15.79 18.50 -3.95
N TRP A 46 -15.06 19.00 -4.95
CA TRP A 46 -14.24 20.19 -4.87
C TRP A 46 -14.07 20.75 -6.28
N GLN A 47 -14.95 21.66 -6.69
CA GLN A 47 -15.02 22.12 -8.08
C GLN A 47 -14.94 23.63 -8.17
N LEU A 48 -13.95 24.12 -8.91
CA LEU A 48 -13.75 25.53 -9.15
C LEU A 48 -14.58 26.02 -10.36
N THR A 49 -15.24 27.16 -10.18
CA THR A 49 -15.89 27.91 -11.25
C THR A 49 -15.49 29.39 -11.18
N VAL A 50 -15.43 30.01 -12.35
CA VAL A 50 -15.09 31.42 -12.53
C VAL A 50 -16.17 32.05 -13.39
N ASP A 51 -16.80 33.11 -12.88
CA ASP A 51 -17.97 33.76 -13.47
C ASP A 51 -19.07 32.76 -13.86
N GLY A 52 -19.24 31.72 -13.03
CA GLY A 52 -20.24 30.66 -13.20
C GLY A 52 -19.87 29.56 -14.20
N ALA A 53 -18.71 29.64 -14.87
CA ALA A 53 -18.24 28.63 -15.81
C ALA A 53 -17.05 27.82 -15.26
N VAL A 54 -16.87 26.60 -15.74
CA VAL A 54 -15.68 25.79 -15.47
C VAL A 54 -14.52 26.35 -16.31
N PRO A 55 -13.36 26.69 -15.71
CA PRO A 55 -12.23 27.23 -16.47
C PRO A 55 -11.55 26.14 -17.32
N GLU A 56 -10.91 26.57 -18.41
CA GLU A 56 -10.12 25.73 -19.31
C GLU A 56 -8.71 25.50 -18.78
N VAL A 57 -8.14 24.34 -19.11
CA VAL A 57 -6.79 23.95 -18.69
C VAL A 57 -5.78 24.50 -19.68
N LEU A 58 -4.88 25.36 -19.21
CA LEU A 58 -3.70 25.78 -19.96
C LEU A 58 -2.49 24.90 -19.65
N THR A 59 -2.34 24.50 -18.38
CA THR A 59 -1.33 23.54 -17.94
C THR A 59 -2.00 22.57 -16.98
N PRO A 60 -2.11 21.27 -17.32
CA PRO A 60 -2.72 20.28 -16.46
C PRO A 60 -1.84 20.01 -15.24
N VAL A 61 -2.43 19.40 -14.21
CA VAL A 61 -1.67 18.84 -13.11
C VAL A 61 -0.63 17.85 -13.63
N ALA A 62 0.60 17.96 -13.14
CA ALA A 62 1.65 16.99 -13.36
C ALA A 62 1.73 16.02 -12.19
N ASP A 63 2.24 14.81 -12.43
CA ASP A 63 2.49 13.86 -11.35
C ASP A 63 3.58 14.40 -10.41
N GLY A 64 3.32 14.30 -9.11
CA GLY A 64 4.21 14.80 -8.08
C GLY A 64 3.58 14.73 -6.69
N ASP A 65 4.22 15.37 -5.72
CA ASP A 65 3.75 15.43 -4.33
C ASP A 65 2.81 16.62 -4.06
N ALA A 66 2.71 17.55 -5.02
CA ALA A 66 1.73 18.64 -5.03
C ALA A 66 1.09 18.75 -6.41
N ALA A 67 -0.20 19.12 -6.44
CA ALA A 67 -0.90 19.37 -7.69
C ALA A 67 -0.81 20.86 -8.04
N ARG A 68 -0.31 21.16 -9.24
CA ARG A 68 -0.18 22.51 -9.77
C ARG A 68 -0.75 22.58 -11.16
N CYS A 69 -1.65 23.52 -11.41
CA CYS A 69 -2.22 23.75 -12.74
C CYS A 69 -2.43 25.24 -13.02
N VAL A 70 -2.53 25.56 -14.31
CA VAL A 70 -2.83 26.91 -14.79
C VAL A 70 -4.13 26.87 -15.56
N LEU A 71 -5.08 27.71 -15.15
CA LEU A 71 -6.44 27.72 -15.67
C LEU A 71 -6.79 29.11 -16.19
N VAL A 72 -7.68 29.17 -17.18
CA VAL A 72 -8.19 30.42 -17.75
C VAL A 72 -9.70 30.33 -17.99
N PRO A 73 -10.46 31.42 -17.93
CA PRO A 73 -11.82 31.41 -18.45
C PRO A 73 -11.78 31.14 -19.96
N ARG A 74 -12.89 30.67 -20.52
CA ARG A 74 -13.01 30.45 -21.97
C ARG A 74 -12.70 31.74 -22.72
N GLY A 75 -11.83 31.66 -23.72
CA GLY A 75 -11.42 32.78 -24.55
C GLY A 75 -10.98 32.33 -25.93
N GLY A 76 -10.71 33.29 -26.81
CA GLY A 76 -10.25 33.03 -28.18
C GLY A 76 -9.01 33.82 -28.52
N ARG A 77 -8.39 33.53 -29.68
CA ARG A 77 -7.19 34.26 -30.13
C ARG A 77 -7.40 35.76 -30.27
N LEU A 78 -8.62 36.17 -30.66
CA LEU A 78 -8.99 37.59 -30.82
C LEU A 78 -9.47 38.24 -29.51
N GLU A 79 -9.91 37.42 -28.56
CA GLU A 79 -10.40 37.84 -27.25
C GLU A 79 -9.71 36.98 -26.18
N PRO A 80 -8.43 37.26 -25.88
CA PRO A 80 -7.68 36.45 -24.94
C PRO A 80 -8.31 36.56 -23.53
N PRO A 81 -8.20 35.49 -22.71
CA PRO A 81 -8.75 35.46 -21.36
C PRO A 81 -8.37 36.68 -20.52
N ALA A 82 -9.36 37.31 -19.88
CA ALA A 82 -9.17 38.53 -19.11
C ALA A 82 -8.35 38.33 -17.83
N HIS A 83 -8.24 37.10 -17.34
CA HIS A 83 -7.49 36.75 -16.14
C HIS A 83 -6.93 35.33 -16.24
N THR A 84 -5.91 35.04 -15.44
CA THR A 84 -5.24 33.75 -15.34
C THR A 84 -5.32 33.26 -13.89
N LEU A 85 -5.60 31.97 -13.70
CA LEU A 85 -5.63 31.34 -12.38
C LEU A 85 -4.45 30.38 -12.24
N PHE A 86 -3.68 30.55 -11.18
CA PHE A 86 -2.65 29.60 -10.76
C PHE A 86 -3.15 28.87 -9.53
N ARG A 87 -3.30 27.56 -9.64
CA ARG A 87 -3.82 26.70 -8.58
C ARG A 87 -2.73 25.77 -8.09
N GLU A 88 -2.52 25.75 -6.79
CA GLU A 88 -1.59 24.85 -6.12
C GLU A 88 -2.28 24.15 -4.95
N GLN A 89 -2.12 22.83 -4.85
CA GLN A 89 -2.77 21.99 -3.84
C GLN A 89 -1.77 21.00 -3.24
N ALA A 90 -1.88 20.75 -1.93
CA ALA A 90 -1.10 19.74 -1.24
C ALA A 90 -1.90 19.05 -0.14
N VAL A 91 -1.52 17.82 0.18
CA VAL A 91 -2.10 17.00 1.27
C VAL A 91 -1.08 16.87 2.40
N GLY A 92 -1.51 17.21 3.62
CA GLY A 92 -0.77 16.95 4.85
C GLY A 92 -1.52 15.98 5.77
N ASP A 93 -1.07 15.83 7.01
CA ASP A 93 -1.79 15.01 8.01
C ASP A 93 -3.21 15.53 8.21
N SER A 94 -4.19 14.74 7.77
CA SER A 94 -5.63 15.00 7.87
C SER A 94 -6.05 16.36 7.30
N SER A 95 -5.28 16.88 6.33
CA SER A 95 -5.48 18.21 5.77
C SER A 95 -5.26 18.26 4.25
N PHE A 96 -6.01 19.14 3.60
CA PHE A 96 -5.84 19.50 2.19
C PHE A 96 -5.84 21.01 2.09
N VAL A 97 -4.79 21.57 1.50
CA VAL A 97 -4.59 23.02 1.41
C VAL A 97 -4.48 23.41 -0.04
N GLU A 98 -5.17 24.49 -0.40
CA GLU A 98 -5.17 25.06 -1.74
C GLU A 98 -4.82 26.56 -1.69
N VAL A 99 -4.01 26.99 -2.65
CA VAL A 99 -3.79 28.40 -2.97
C VAL A 99 -4.27 28.66 -4.38
N LEU A 100 -5.17 29.62 -4.53
CA LEU A 100 -5.65 30.14 -5.80
C LEU A 100 -5.14 31.57 -5.97
N ARG A 101 -4.26 31.79 -6.95
CA ARG A 101 -3.85 33.13 -7.36
C ARG A 101 -4.58 33.51 -8.64
N VAL A 102 -5.30 34.62 -8.62
CA VAL A 102 -5.98 35.17 -9.80
C VAL A 102 -5.29 36.46 -10.21
N THR A 103 -4.76 36.46 -11.43
CA THR A 103 -4.05 37.60 -12.01
C THR A 103 -4.86 38.18 -13.16
N SER A 104 -5.16 39.48 -13.12
CA SER A 104 -5.76 40.18 -14.25
C SER A 104 -4.76 40.31 -15.39
N ASN A 105 -5.18 39.99 -16.61
CA ASN A 105 -4.40 40.23 -17.83
C ASN A 105 -4.74 41.59 -18.46
N ARG A 106 -5.62 42.38 -17.82
CA ARG A 106 -6.18 43.63 -18.36
C ARG A 106 -5.54 44.87 -17.72
N PRO A 107 -5.38 45.97 -18.49
CA PRO A 107 -4.90 47.25 -17.98
C PRO A 107 -6.01 48.08 -17.29
N VAL A 108 -7.13 47.46 -16.93
CA VAL A 108 -8.28 48.11 -16.27
C VAL A 108 -8.72 47.28 -15.06
N PRO A 109 -9.33 47.90 -14.04
CA PRO A 109 -9.92 47.17 -12.93
C PRO A 109 -10.92 46.12 -13.44
N THR A 110 -10.89 44.93 -12.85
CA THR A 110 -11.71 43.79 -13.28
C THR A 110 -12.29 43.10 -12.06
N THR A 111 -13.62 42.99 -12.02
CA THR A 111 -14.32 42.18 -11.03
C THR A 111 -14.39 40.73 -11.53
N VAL A 112 -14.02 39.77 -10.69
CA VAL A 112 -14.10 38.32 -10.99
C VAL A 112 -14.88 37.61 -9.89
N ARG A 113 -15.89 36.82 -10.27
CA ARG A 113 -16.64 35.99 -9.31
C ARG A 113 -16.07 34.58 -9.29
N LEU A 114 -15.37 34.23 -8.21
CA LEU A 114 -14.92 32.86 -7.96
C LEU A 114 -15.96 32.10 -7.14
N ALA A 115 -16.10 30.81 -7.44
CA ALA A 115 -16.86 29.92 -6.59
C ALA A 115 -16.26 28.52 -6.53
N VAL A 116 -16.14 27.99 -5.31
CA VAL A 116 -15.74 26.59 -5.04
C VAL A 116 -16.95 25.84 -4.52
N THR A 117 -17.38 24.81 -5.26
CA THR A 117 -18.46 23.91 -4.83
C THR A 117 -17.85 22.71 -4.11
N ALA A 118 -18.18 22.56 -2.83
CA ALA A 118 -17.65 21.52 -1.95
C ALA A 118 -18.75 20.62 -1.38
N ASP A 119 -18.44 19.33 -1.17
CA ASP A 119 -19.29 18.38 -0.46
C ASP A 119 -18.44 17.35 0.29
N ALA A 120 -19.00 16.80 1.37
CA ALA A 120 -18.41 15.73 2.16
C ALA A 120 -19.49 14.70 2.48
N ASP A 121 -19.43 13.54 1.82
CA ASP A 121 -20.38 12.46 2.02
C ASP A 121 -19.97 11.44 3.08
N PHE A 122 -18.69 11.43 3.48
CA PHE A 122 -18.12 10.50 4.45
C PHE A 122 -18.34 9.03 4.04
N THR A 123 -18.40 8.78 2.73
CA THR A 123 -18.52 7.42 2.21
C THR A 123 -17.27 6.63 2.57
N ASP A 124 -17.47 5.42 3.10
CA ASP A 124 -16.42 4.48 3.44
C ASP A 124 -15.85 3.90 2.13
N GLN A 125 -14.54 3.73 2.03
CA GLN A 125 -13.88 3.22 0.82
C GLN A 125 -14.45 1.89 0.33
N PHE A 126 -14.97 1.03 1.22
CA PHE A 126 -15.54 -0.26 0.84
C PHE A 126 -16.86 -0.11 0.06
N GLU A 127 -17.51 1.06 0.14
CA GLU A 127 -18.68 1.41 -0.68
C GLU A 127 -18.30 1.93 -2.07
N LEU A 128 -17.02 2.26 -2.28
CA LEU A 128 -16.50 2.80 -3.54
C LEU A 128 -15.83 1.74 -4.42
N ARG A 129 -15.59 0.55 -3.89
CA ARG A 129 -15.01 -0.57 -4.62
C ARG A 129 -15.97 -1.04 -5.73
N SER A 130 -15.40 -1.62 -6.78
CA SER A 130 -16.14 -2.20 -7.91
C SER A 130 -16.77 -3.57 -7.61
N ASP A 131 -16.92 -3.94 -6.34
CA ASP A 131 -17.52 -5.22 -5.92
C ASP A 131 -19.06 -5.16 -5.82
N HIS A 132 -19.65 -4.01 -6.14
CA HIS A 132 -21.09 -3.74 -6.16
C HIS A 132 -21.81 -4.01 -4.82
N ARG A 133 -21.08 -4.11 -3.70
CA ARG A 133 -21.70 -4.27 -2.38
C ARG A 133 -22.38 -2.98 -1.95
N THR A 134 -23.52 -3.13 -1.29
CA THR A 134 -24.28 -2.01 -0.71
C THR A 134 -24.43 -2.21 0.79
N TYR A 135 -24.38 -1.12 1.53
CA TYR A 135 -24.38 -1.15 2.99
C TYR A 135 -25.47 -0.25 3.54
N VAL A 136 -26.34 -0.81 4.38
CA VAL A 136 -27.41 -0.05 5.03
C VAL A 136 -26.81 0.74 6.20
N LYS A 137 -27.05 2.05 6.20
CA LYS A 137 -26.61 2.99 7.25
C LYS A 137 -27.82 3.69 7.88
N ALA A 138 -28.69 2.91 8.49
CA ALA A 138 -29.90 3.44 9.13
C ALA A 138 -29.55 4.43 10.26
N GLY A 139 -30.30 5.54 10.33
CA GLY A 139 -30.07 6.59 11.33
C GLY A 139 -28.85 7.49 11.07
N ALA A 140 -28.23 7.39 9.89
CA ALA A 140 -27.18 8.31 9.49
C ALA A 140 -27.72 9.73 9.27
N LEU A 141 -27.08 10.71 9.90
CA LEU A 141 -27.44 12.13 9.83
C LEU A 141 -26.27 12.93 9.26
N ARG A 142 -26.59 13.85 8.34
CA ARG A 142 -25.62 14.80 7.77
C ARG A 142 -26.09 16.22 8.06
N SER A 143 -25.22 17.03 8.65
CA SER A 143 -25.46 18.46 8.87
C SER A 143 -24.35 19.29 8.24
N ARG A 144 -24.68 20.54 7.94
CA ARG A 144 -23.77 21.53 7.36
C ARG A 144 -23.97 22.83 8.12
N GLU A 145 -22.90 23.39 8.63
CA GLU A 145 -22.91 24.62 9.42
C GLU A 145 -22.03 25.65 8.75
N VAL A 146 -22.63 26.78 8.34
CA VAL A 146 -21.88 27.91 7.79
C VAL A 146 -21.13 28.58 8.92
N LEU A 147 -19.82 28.73 8.74
CA LEU A 147 -18.92 29.41 9.67
C LEU A 147 -18.64 30.83 9.17
N GLY A 148 -18.06 31.68 10.02
CA GLY A 148 -17.70 33.04 9.62
C GLY A 148 -16.65 33.10 8.49
N ASP A 149 -15.81 32.08 8.38
CA ASP A 149 -14.71 31.97 7.41
C ASP A 149 -14.86 30.75 6.48
N GLY A 150 -16.02 30.10 6.45
CA GLY A 150 -16.23 28.91 5.62
C GLY A 150 -17.41 28.04 6.03
N ILE A 151 -17.19 26.72 6.15
CA ILE A 151 -18.25 25.75 6.42
C ILE A 151 -17.74 24.47 7.10
N GLU A 152 -18.54 23.88 7.99
CA GLU A 152 -18.31 22.53 8.53
C GLU A 152 -19.38 21.53 8.06
N PHE A 153 -18.93 20.39 7.54
CA PHE A 153 -19.76 19.21 7.27
C PHE A 153 -19.62 18.22 8.42
N THR A 154 -20.73 17.68 8.91
CA THR A 154 -20.75 16.67 9.96
C THR A 154 -21.55 15.46 9.52
N TYR A 155 -21.02 14.27 9.79
CA TYR A 155 -21.70 12.99 9.65
C TYR A 155 -21.79 12.28 11.00
N ARG A 156 -22.99 11.85 11.37
CA ARG A 156 -23.24 11.07 12.60
C ARG A 156 -24.05 9.82 12.31
N ARG A 157 -23.72 8.74 13.01
CA ARG A 157 -24.55 7.53 13.06
C ARG A 157 -24.28 6.83 14.39
N ALA A 158 -25.29 6.74 15.25
CA ALA A 158 -25.11 6.29 16.63
C ALA A 158 -23.95 7.06 17.30
N GLU A 159 -22.94 6.36 17.82
CA GLU A 159 -21.72 6.92 18.42
C GLU A 159 -20.70 7.45 17.38
N TRP A 160 -20.81 7.01 16.13
CA TRP A 160 -19.90 7.44 15.06
C TRP A 160 -20.11 8.92 14.73
N CYS A 161 -19.00 9.67 14.61
CA CYS A 161 -19.02 11.09 14.32
C CYS A 161 -17.75 11.51 13.58
N SER A 162 -17.89 11.93 12.32
CA SER A 162 -16.82 12.49 11.50
C SER A 162 -17.17 13.91 11.08
N ARG A 163 -16.15 14.77 10.95
CA ARG A 163 -16.31 16.16 10.53
C ARG A 163 -15.29 16.55 9.47
N THR A 164 -15.66 17.46 8.59
CA THR A 164 -14.76 18.12 7.65
C THR A 164 -15.03 19.61 7.71
N SER A 165 -14.05 20.40 8.16
CA SER A 165 -14.15 21.86 8.15
C SER A 165 -13.38 22.44 6.98
N ILE A 166 -13.99 23.38 6.26
CA ILE A 166 -13.41 24.12 5.15
C ILE A 166 -13.37 25.58 5.57
N THR A 167 -12.19 26.17 5.61
CA THR A 167 -11.98 27.60 5.94
C THR A 167 -11.24 28.28 4.82
N ALA A 168 -11.46 29.57 4.63
CA ALA A 168 -10.81 30.34 3.59
C ALA A 168 -10.31 31.70 4.09
N ASP A 169 -9.21 32.16 3.49
CA ASP A 169 -8.64 33.49 3.70
C ASP A 169 -8.36 34.15 2.34
N PRO A 170 -9.07 35.22 1.97
CA PRO A 170 -10.16 35.86 2.72
C PRO A 170 -11.41 34.96 2.86
N ALA A 171 -12.24 35.26 3.86
CA ALA A 171 -13.52 34.58 4.07
C ALA A 171 -14.44 34.71 2.84
N PRO A 172 -15.30 33.72 2.55
CA PRO A 172 -16.25 33.82 1.45
C PRO A 172 -17.29 34.92 1.71
N ASP A 173 -17.64 35.66 0.66
CA ASP A 173 -18.71 36.67 0.72
C ASP A 173 -20.09 36.01 0.94
N ALA A 174 -20.25 34.79 0.44
CA ALA A 174 -21.45 33.99 0.63
C ALA A 174 -21.16 32.48 0.59
N VAL A 175 -21.99 31.72 1.29
CA VAL A 175 -22.06 30.26 1.19
C VAL A 175 -23.46 29.87 0.73
N GLU A 176 -23.58 29.49 -0.54
CA GLU A 176 -24.85 29.21 -1.21
C GLU A 176 -25.21 27.71 -1.16
N GLU A 177 -26.50 27.40 -1.09
CA GLU A 177 -27.01 26.04 -1.24
C GLU A 177 -27.13 25.65 -2.72
N THR A 178 -26.66 24.46 -3.10
CA THR A 178 -26.67 24.02 -4.52
C THR A 178 -27.81 23.04 -4.85
N GLY A 179 -28.82 22.93 -3.98
CA GLY A 179 -29.94 21.96 -4.10
C GLY A 179 -29.56 20.49 -3.85
N THR A 180 -28.27 20.18 -3.84
CA THR A 180 -27.67 18.91 -3.39
C THR A 180 -27.01 19.12 -2.02
N GLY A 181 -26.52 18.05 -1.38
CA GLY A 181 -25.83 18.16 -0.07
C GLY A 181 -24.63 19.12 -0.05
N ALA A 182 -24.11 19.46 -1.24
CA ALA A 182 -23.00 20.37 -1.49
C ALA A 182 -23.33 21.84 -1.16
N ARG A 183 -22.26 22.63 -0.99
CA ARG A 183 -22.29 24.06 -0.67
C ARG A 183 -21.30 24.79 -1.55
N ARG A 184 -21.68 25.98 -2.00
CA ARG A 184 -20.87 26.81 -2.89
C ARG A 184 -20.36 28.02 -2.14
N LEU A 185 -19.05 28.05 -1.88
CA LEU A 185 -18.38 29.20 -1.30
C LEU A 185 -18.07 30.19 -2.43
N VAL A 186 -18.37 31.47 -2.24
CA VAL A 186 -18.33 32.50 -3.28
C VAL A 186 -17.48 33.69 -2.86
N TRP A 187 -16.68 34.21 -3.77
CA TRP A 187 -15.92 35.46 -3.63
C TRP A 187 -16.13 36.36 -4.84
N THR A 188 -16.33 37.64 -4.63
CA THR A 188 -16.25 38.71 -5.62
C THR A 188 -14.92 39.42 -5.44
N LEU A 189 -13.96 39.13 -6.32
CA LEU A 189 -12.62 39.68 -6.27
C LEU A 189 -12.51 40.94 -7.13
N GLU A 190 -12.05 42.02 -6.53
CA GLU A 190 -11.72 43.27 -7.23
C GLU A 190 -10.23 43.29 -7.58
N LEU A 191 -9.91 43.04 -8.85
CA LEU A 191 -8.54 43.01 -9.34
C LEU A 191 -8.15 44.38 -9.90
N ALA A 192 -7.06 44.95 -9.41
CA ALA A 192 -6.43 46.12 -10.02
C ALA A 192 -5.95 45.83 -11.46
N PRO A 193 -5.68 46.85 -12.30
CA PRO A 193 -4.99 46.67 -13.58
C PRO A 193 -3.73 45.82 -13.42
N HIS A 194 -3.66 44.69 -14.11
CA HIS A 194 -2.58 43.69 -13.98
C HIS A 194 -2.32 43.19 -12.54
N GLY A 195 -3.26 43.41 -11.64
CA GLY A 195 -3.18 43.03 -10.24
C GLY A 195 -3.39 41.54 -10.03
N THR A 196 -2.87 41.05 -8.91
CA THR A 196 -3.05 39.66 -8.46
C THR A 196 -3.70 39.65 -7.08
N THR A 197 -4.62 38.72 -6.87
CA THR A 197 -5.20 38.41 -5.56
C THR A 197 -5.02 36.94 -5.26
N GLU A 198 -4.76 36.61 -4.00
CA GLU A 198 -4.58 35.25 -3.51
C GLU A 198 -5.74 34.87 -2.59
N LEU A 199 -6.22 33.64 -2.74
CA LEU A 199 -7.19 32.99 -1.87
C LEU A 199 -6.58 31.69 -1.36
N VAL A 200 -6.59 31.49 -0.05
CA VAL A 200 -6.11 30.27 0.58
C VAL A 200 -7.28 29.49 1.15
N LEU A 201 -7.48 28.26 0.69
CA LEU A 201 -8.51 27.36 1.22
C LEU A 201 -7.88 26.22 2.00
N ARG A 202 -8.50 25.83 3.10
CA ARG A 202 -8.02 24.75 3.97
C ARG A 202 -9.16 23.82 4.33
N VAL A 203 -8.93 22.54 4.11
CA VAL A 203 -9.82 21.46 4.48
C VAL A 203 -9.15 20.69 5.61
N ILE A 204 -9.83 20.54 6.74
CA ILE A 204 -9.38 19.75 7.87
C ILE A 204 -10.37 18.61 8.10
N ALA A 205 -9.89 17.39 7.91
CA ALA A 205 -10.63 16.16 8.13
C ALA A 205 -10.45 15.72 9.59
N ARG A 206 -11.57 15.48 10.27
CA ARG A 206 -11.61 14.94 11.64
C ARG A 206 -12.37 13.61 11.62
N PRO A 207 -11.68 12.48 11.41
CA PRO A 207 -12.32 11.18 11.42
C PRO A 207 -12.81 10.82 12.82
N HIS A 208 -13.71 9.85 12.91
CA HIS A 208 -14.23 9.37 14.19
C HIS A 208 -13.10 8.95 15.15
N GLY A 209 -13.30 9.27 16.43
CA GLY A 209 -12.35 8.95 17.50
C GLY A 209 -11.06 9.76 17.51
N ASP A 210 -10.78 10.59 16.49
CA ASP A 210 -9.58 11.43 16.49
C ASP A 210 -9.76 12.65 17.40
N ARG A 211 -8.88 12.74 18.40
CA ARG A 211 -8.86 13.81 19.41
C ARG A 211 -7.62 14.69 19.29
N ARG A 212 -6.75 14.45 18.30
CA ARG A 212 -5.51 15.19 18.13
C ARG A 212 -5.80 16.65 17.78
N ALA A 213 -4.98 17.55 18.31
CA ALA A 213 -4.92 18.91 17.84
C ALA A 213 -4.20 18.92 16.48
N LEU A 214 -4.97 18.97 15.39
CA LEU A 214 -4.41 19.03 14.05
C LEU A 214 -3.78 20.40 13.80
N ARG A 215 -2.53 20.40 13.33
CA ARG A 215 -1.89 21.62 12.85
C ARG A 215 -2.47 21.96 11.48
N VAL A 216 -3.01 23.15 11.36
CA VAL A 216 -3.52 23.68 10.09
C VAL A 216 -2.34 24.20 9.28
N PRO A 217 -1.96 23.59 8.15
CA PRO A 217 -0.84 24.08 7.36
C PRO A 217 -1.18 25.44 6.73
N ARG A 218 -0.18 26.32 6.58
CA ARG A 218 -0.37 27.69 6.09
C ARG A 218 -0.43 27.82 4.57
N SER A 219 0.14 26.88 3.83
CA SER A 219 0.15 26.90 2.37
C SER A 219 0.52 25.50 1.85
N PRO A 220 0.28 25.20 0.57
CA PRO A 220 0.80 24.01 -0.07
C PRO A 220 2.34 23.93 0.02
N ALA A 221 3.04 25.06 -0.12
CA ALA A 221 4.49 25.12 0.04
C ALA A 221 4.96 24.64 1.42
N ALA A 222 4.29 25.05 2.50
CA ALA A 222 4.65 24.61 3.86
C ALA A 222 4.42 23.10 4.08
N VAL A 223 3.41 22.52 3.41
CA VAL A 223 3.19 21.06 3.41
C VAL A 223 4.31 20.35 2.66
N ASN A 224 4.68 20.86 1.49
CA ASN A 224 5.74 20.29 0.67
C ASN A 224 7.11 20.38 1.36
N GLU A 225 7.42 21.48 2.05
CA GLU A 225 8.64 21.61 2.85
C GLU A 225 8.71 20.53 3.93
N GLN A 226 7.62 20.30 4.68
CA GLN A 226 7.56 19.24 5.69
C GLN A 226 7.72 17.84 5.08
N LEU A 227 7.15 17.60 3.90
CA LEU A 227 7.32 16.35 3.19
C LEU A 227 8.78 16.16 2.75
N LEU A 228 9.39 17.16 2.11
CA LEU A 228 10.79 17.10 1.66
C LEU A 228 11.76 16.93 2.83
N GLU A 229 11.52 17.57 3.98
CA GLU A 229 12.28 17.35 5.20
C GLU A 229 12.16 15.90 5.69
N SER A 230 10.94 15.35 5.72
CA SER A 230 10.70 13.95 6.11
C SER A 230 11.34 12.95 5.14
N GLU A 231 11.24 13.21 3.84
CA GLU A 231 11.87 12.39 2.79
C GLU A 231 13.39 12.45 2.89
N GLY A 232 13.96 13.66 3.05
CA GLY A 232 15.38 13.89 3.25
C GLY A 232 15.93 13.11 4.44
N ALA A 233 15.26 13.19 5.59
CA ALA A 233 15.62 12.42 6.79
C ALA A 233 15.53 10.90 6.57
N PHE A 234 14.60 10.44 5.74
CA PHE A 234 14.48 9.02 5.41
C PHE A 234 15.56 8.54 4.45
N VAL A 235 16.14 9.41 3.62
CA VAL A 235 17.23 9.10 2.68
C VAL A 235 18.62 9.31 3.29
N GLU A 236 18.75 10.23 4.25
CA GLU A 236 20.02 10.68 4.83
C GLU A 236 20.89 9.55 5.41
N GLY A 237 22.11 9.38 4.92
CA GLY A 237 23.03 8.36 5.44
C GLY A 237 22.79 6.94 4.92
N VAL A 238 21.93 6.73 3.91
CA VAL A 238 21.98 5.52 3.09
C VAL A 238 23.10 5.65 2.06
N ALA A 239 23.99 4.65 2.02
CA ALA A 239 25.01 4.56 0.97
C ALA A 239 24.41 3.92 -0.29
N PHE A 240 24.42 4.66 -1.40
CA PHE A 240 23.96 4.17 -2.70
C PHE A 240 25.12 3.77 -3.61
N PRO A 241 24.91 2.83 -4.55
CA PRO A 241 25.95 2.40 -5.47
C PRO A 241 26.31 3.53 -6.45
N THR A 242 27.61 3.78 -6.64
CA THR A 242 28.10 4.76 -7.63
C THR A 242 28.16 4.18 -9.04
N GLY A 243 28.32 2.86 -9.17
CA GLY A 243 28.41 2.16 -10.46
C GLY A 243 27.06 1.84 -11.11
N TRP A 244 25.94 2.17 -10.46
CA TRP A 244 24.60 1.94 -10.98
C TRP A 244 23.64 3.08 -10.59
N PRO A 245 23.73 4.25 -11.25
CA PRO A 245 22.95 5.45 -10.91
C PRO A 245 21.43 5.24 -10.93
N GLU A 246 20.92 4.40 -11.84
CA GLU A 246 19.50 4.12 -11.97
C GLU A 246 18.94 3.36 -10.76
N LEU A 247 19.71 2.40 -10.23
CA LEU A 247 19.37 1.69 -8.99
C LEU A 247 19.45 2.65 -7.79
N ALA A 248 20.46 3.52 -7.74
CA ALA A 248 20.57 4.54 -6.70
C ALA A 248 19.36 5.49 -6.70
N ALA A 249 18.94 5.97 -7.87
CA ALA A 249 17.76 6.82 -8.03
C ALA A 249 16.47 6.10 -7.60
N ALA A 250 16.30 4.84 -7.99
CA ALA A 250 15.16 4.02 -7.56
C ALA A 250 15.13 3.79 -6.04
N CYS A 251 16.29 3.56 -5.41
CA CYS A 251 16.40 3.43 -3.95
C CYS A 251 16.03 4.74 -3.23
N ALA A 252 16.54 5.88 -3.72
CA ALA A 252 16.22 7.19 -3.14
C ALA A 252 14.72 7.52 -3.27
N ARG A 253 14.13 7.29 -4.45
CA ARG A 253 12.68 7.46 -4.68
C ARG A 253 11.85 6.52 -3.79
N GLY A 254 12.27 5.27 -3.65
CA GLY A 254 11.63 4.29 -2.78
C GLY A 254 11.62 4.71 -1.31
N LEU A 255 12.74 5.20 -0.79
CA LEU A 255 12.85 5.73 0.58
C LEU A 255 11.96 6.97 0.79
N ALA A 256 11.90 7.87 -0.19
CA ALA A 256 10.99 9.02 -0.16
C ALA A 256 9.52 8.58 -0.13
N ASP A 257 9.13 7.60 -0.97
CA ASP A 257 7.78 7.04 -0.95
C ASP A 257 7.44 6.36 0.39
N LEU A 258 8.39 5.64 1.00
CA LEU A 258 8.21 5.06 2.33
C LEU A 258 8.03 6.11 3.42
N ALA A 259 8.69 7.27 3.32
CA ALA A 259 8.50 8.39 4.24
C ALA A 259 7.06 8.92 4.16
N ALA A 260 6.53 9.08 2.94
CA ALA A 260 5.16 9.53 2.71
C ALA A 260 4.10 8.51 3.17
N LEU A 261 4.44 7.21 3.21
CA LEU A 261 3.54 6.11 3.60
C LEU A 261 3.58 5.77 5.10
N GLN A 262 4.15 6.62 5.96
CA GLN A 262 4.21 6.38 7.41
C GLN A 262 2.88 6.71 8.11
N ILE A 263 2.13 5.69 8.53
CA ILE A 263 0.87 5.85 9.28
C ILE A 263 1.07 5.69 10.79
N PRO A 264 0.23 6.35 11.62
CA PRO A 264 0.25 6.15 13.06
C PRO A 264 -0.22 4.73 13.43
N ALA A 265 0.46 4.13 14.42
CA ALA A 265 0.08 2.88 15.07
C ALA A 265 0.37 2.96 16.57
N ALA A 266 -0.09 1.97 17.35
CA ALA A 266 0.17 1.88 18.79
C ALA A 266 0.98 0.63 19.11
N GLY A 267 1.95 0.77 20.02
CA GLY A 267 2.69 -0.36 20.59
C GLY A 267 1.92 -1.07 21.71
N PRO A 268 2.46 -2.19 22.25
CA PRO A 268 1.80 -2.97 23.29
C PRO A 268 1.50 -2.18 24.58
N ASP A 269 2.32 -1.17 24.88
CA ASP A 269 2.18 -0.31 26.06
C ASP A 269 1.53 1.05 25.72
N GLY A 270 0.95 1.17 24.52
CA GLY A 270 0.31 2.40 24.03
C GLY A 270 1.28 3.42 23.45
N GLU A 271 2.52 3.02 23.12
CA GLU A 271 3.49 3.93 22.52
C GLU A 271 3.03 4.39 21.13
N GLU A 272 3.25 5.66 20.79
CA GLU A 272 2.97 6.16 19.46
C GLU A 272 4.05 5.72 18.47
N LEU A 273 3.65 4.92 17.49
CA LEU A 273 4.53 4.36 16.46
C LEU A 273 4.17 4.91 15.09
N ARG A 274 5.14 4.84 14.18
CA ARG A 274 4.94 5.08 12.75
C ARG A 274 5.37 3.82 12.00
N VAL A 275 4.45 3.28 11.22
CA VAL A 275 4.66 2.04 10.45
C VAL A 275 4.35 2.28 8.98
N PRO A 276 4.99 1.55 8.05
CA PRO A 276 4.60 1.60 6.64
C PRO A 276 3.15 1.13 6.47
N ALA A 277 2.32 1.95 5.83
CA ALA A 277 1.03 1.52 5.28
C ALA A 277 1.26 0.74 3.98
N ALA A 278 0.33 -0.16 3.62
CA ALA A 278 0.48 -0.95 2.39
C ALA A 278 0.50 -0.10 1.12
N GLY A 279 -0.53 0.71 0.86
CA GLY A 279 -0.51 1.53 -0.35
C GLY A 279 -1.74 2.38 -0.60
N ALA A 280 -1.56 3.48 -1.31
CA ALA A 280 -2.65 4.37 -1.70
C ALA A 280 -3.08 4.09 -3.16
N PRO A 281 -4.39 4.08 -3.46
CA PRO A 281 -5.47 4.64 -2.61
C PRO A 281 -6.26 3.62 -1.77
N TRP A 282 -6.15 2.32 -2.01
CA TRP A 282 -7.09 1.33 -1.44
C TRP A 282 -6.65 0.70 -0.11
N PHE A 283 -5.37 0.79 0.21
CA PHE A 283 -4.74 0.04 1.30
C PHE A 283 -3.90 0.96 2.23
N LEU A 284 -4.31 2.22 2.40
CA LEU A 284 -3.62 3.17 3.29
C LEU A 284 -3.96 2.87 4.76
N ALA A 285 -3.56 1.68 5.20
CA ALA A 285 -3.83 1.07 6.49
C ALA A 285 -2.68 0.13 6.87
N LEU A 286 -2.69 -0.34 8.12
CA LEU A 286 -1.74 -1.35 8.58
C LEU A 286 -2.18 -2.70 8.02
N LEU A 287 -1.50 -3.17 6.97
CA LEU A 287 -1.55 -4.56 6.54
C LEU A 287 -0.29 -5.25 7.04
N GLY A 288 -0.46 -6.29 7.86
CA GLY A 288 0.63 -6.90 8.60
C GLY A 288 1.71 -7.46 7.69
N ARG A 289 1.32 -8.24 6.68
CA ARG A 289 2.23 -8.82 5.68
C ARG A 289 3.03 -7.74 4.94
N ASP A 290 2.35 -6.70 4.47
CA ASP A 290 2.95 -5.63 3.68
C ASP A 290 3.97 -4.86 4.53
N ALA A 291 3.59 -4.47 5.75
CA ALA A 291 4.50 -3.82 6.67
C ALA A 291 5.71 -4.69 7.03
N LEU A 292 5.53 -6.01 7.19
CA LEU A 292 6.60 -6.97 7.47
C LEU A 292 7.59 -7.09 6.31
N LEU A 293 7.10 -7.29 5.08
CA LEU A 293 7.96 -7.40 3.89
C LEU A 293 8.67 -6.08 3.56
N THR A 294 7.95 -4.95 3.62
CA THR A 294 8.56 -3.62 3.50
C THR A 294 9.66 -3.42 4.53
N SER A 295 9.40 -3.78 5.79
CA SER A 295 10.38 -3.64 6.87
C SER A 295 11.59 -4.56 6.65
N LEU A 296 11.39 -5.78 6.17
CA LEU A 296 12.48 -6.70 5.83
C LEU A 296 13.39 -6.15 4.72
N PHE A 297 12.81 -5.60 3.66
CA PHE A 297 13.57 -5.01 2.55
C PHE A 297 14.34 -3.75 2.96
N ALA A 298 13.74 -2.93 3.82
CA ALA A 298 14.35 -1.69 4.29
C ALA A 298 15.38 -1.91 5.42
N LEU A 299 15.29 -3.03 6.14
CA LEU A 299 16.04 -3.32 7.38
C LEU A 299 17.56 -3.04 7.27
N PRO A 300 18.28 -3.44 6.19
CA PRO A 300 19.72 -3.14 6.03
C PRO A 300 20.09 -1.65 6.06
N TYR A 301 19.15 -0.78 5.70
CA TYR A 301 19.38 0.64 5.48
C TYR A 301 18.64 1.52 6.49
N ARG A 302 17.49 1.01 6.97
CA ARG A 302 16.54 1.67 7.88
C ARG A 302 15.93 0.63 8.82
N PRO A 303 16.53 0.40 10.00
CA PRO A 303 16.00 -0.56 10.96
C PRO A 303 14.80 -0.05 11.77
N ARG A 304 14.57 1.27 11.83
CA ARG A 304 13.49 1.85 12.66
C ARG A 304 12.08 1.37 12.26
N PRO A 305 11.69 1.31 10.97
CA PRO A 305 10.41 0.75 10.55
C PRO A 305 10.21 -0.71 11.00
N ALA A 306 11.27 -1.53 11.04
CA ALA A 306 11.16 -2.91 11.51
C ALA A 306 10.78 -2.98 13.00
N ALA A 307 11.45 -2.21 13.86
CA ALA A 307 11.12 -2.16 15.28
C ALA A 307 9.69 -1.67 15.53
N ALA A 308 9.26 -0.62 14.81
CA ALA A 308 7.90 -0.09 14.93
C ALA A 308 6.85 -1.10 14.44
N THR A 309 7.09 -1.78 13.32
CA THR A 309 6.20 -2.81 12.78
C THR A 309 6.05 -3.99 13.74
N LEU A 310 7.15 -4.48 14.32
CA LEU A 310 7.12 -5.56 15.31
C LEU A 310 6.27 -5.17 16.53
N LEU A 311 6.45 -3.97 17.08
CA LEU A 311 5.66 -3.51 18.22
C LEU A 311 4.18 -3.32 17.87
N ALA A 312 3.86 -2.70 16.72
CA ALA A 312 2.48 -2.50 16.28
C ALA A 312 1.73 -3.82 16.03
N LEU A 313 2.41 -4.80 15.46
CA LEU A 313 1.83 -6.13 15.21
C LEU A 313 1.70 -6.96 16.49
N ALA A 314 2.64 -6.80 17.44
CA ALA A 314 2.50 -7.39 18.78
C ALA A 314 1.28 -6.82 19.53
N ALA A 315 1.04 -5.50 19.44
CA ALA A 315 -0.11 -4.83 20.05
C ALA A 315 -1.47 -5.28 19.47
N THR A 316 -1.46 -5.80 18.24
CA THR A 316 -2.65 -6.28 17.53
C THR A 316 -2.70 -7.81 17.41
N GLN A 317 -1.75 -8.54 18.00
CA GLN A 317 -1.73 -9.99 18.01
C GLN A 317 -2.97 -10.54 18.70
N ALA A 318 -3.60 -11.56 18.11
CA ALA A 318 -4.76 -12.19 18.70
C ALA A 318 -4.39 -12.92 19.99
N THR A 319 -5.04 -12.59 21.11
CA THR A 319 -4.86 -13.26 22.41
C THR A 319 -5.88 -14.38 22.65
N GLY A 320 -6.90 -14.48 21.79
CA GLY A 320 -8.02 -15.41 21.95
C GLY A 320 -8.90 -15.49 20.70
N ARG A 321 -9.92 -16.34 20.74
CA ARG A 321 -11.03 -16.31 19.78
C ARG A 321 -11.99 -15.19 20.18
N GLY A 322 -11.68 -13.97 19.76
CA GLY A 322 -12.49 -12.78 20.01
C GLY A 322 -13.63 -12.61 18.98
N PRO A 323 -14.31 -11.46 18.97
CA PRO A 323 -15.31 -11.13 17.94
C PRO A 323 -14.70 -10.92 16.55
N SER A 324 -13.38 -10.72 16.48
CA SER A 324 -12.64 -10.56 15.22
C SER A 324 -12.63 -11.85 14.40
N PRO A 325 -13.06 -11.79 13.12
CA PRO A 325 -13.05 -12.95 12.24
C PRO A 325 -11.65 -13.58 12.12
N LEU A 326 -11.62 -14.91 12.17
CA LEU A 326 -10.42 -15.75 12.07
C LEU A 326 -9.35 -15.50 13.15
N ALA A 327 -9.67 -14.76 14.21
CA ALA A 327 -8.76 -14.56 15.33
C ALA A 327 -8.50 -15.90 16.05
N GLN A 328 -7.22 -16.22 16.20
CA GLN A 328 -6.74 -17.42 16.88
C GLN A 328 -5.57 -16.98 17.79
N PRO A 329 -5.46 -17.51 19.02
CA PRO A 329 -4.33 -17.20 19.91
C PRO A 329 -2.98 -17.24 19.18
N GLY A 330 -2.20 -16.17 19.30
CA GLY A 330 -0.87 -16.03 18.70
C GLY A 330 -0.84 -15.53 17.26
N LYS A 331 -1.98 -15.49 16.56
CA LYS A 331 -2.03 -15.09 15.15
C LYS A 331 -1.79 -13.59 14.97
N ILE A 332 -0.98 -13.22 13.98
CA ILE A 332 -0.73 -11.83 13.59
C ILE A 332 -1.81 -11.36 12.61
N VAL A 333 -2.20 -10.09 12.74
CA VAL A 333 -3.29 -9.49 11.96
C VAL A 333 -2.93 -9.40 10.47
N HIS A 334 -3.91 -9.65 9.60
CA HIS A 334 -3.81 -9.36 8.17
C HIS A 334 -3.94 -7.85 7.94
N GLU A 335 -5.04 -7.24 8.40
CA GLU A 335 -5.25 -5.80 8.26
C GLU A 335 -6.06 -5.19 9.42
N VAL A 336 -5.80 -3.91 9.68
CA VAL A 336 -6.51 -3.09 10.68
C VAL A 336 -7.10 -1.86 9.99
N ARG A 337 -8.43 -1.78 9.93
CA ARG A 337 -9.18 -0.67 9.35
C ARG A 337 -9.89 0.14 10.41
N HIS A 338 -10.04 1.43 10.14
CA HIS A 338 -10.63 2.39 11.06
C HIS A 338 -11.91 3.02 10.53
N GLY A 339 -12.36 2.64 9.33
CA GLY A 339 -13.60 3.11 8.71
C GLY A 339 -14.88 2.72 9.45
N GLU A 340 -15.96 3.41 9.11
CA GLU A 340 -17.28 3.26 9.73
C GLU A 340 -17.81 1.82 9.58
N LEU A 341 -17.64 1.21 8.41
CA LEU A 341 -18.16 -0.14 8.17
C LEU A 341 -17.42 -1.18 9.00
N ALA A 342 -16.12 -0.99 9.24
CA ALA A 342 -15.32 -1.85 10.10
C ALA A 342 -15.71 -1.68 11.58
N HIS A 343 -15.97 -0.44 12.01
CA HIS A 343 -16.41 -0.10 13.36
C HIS A 343 -17.74 -0.78 13.72
N PHE A 344 -18.73 -0.77 12.82
CA PHE A 344 -20.02 -1.44 13.04
C PHE A 344 -20.04 -2.92 12.64
N GLY A 345 -18.90 -3.53 12.31
CA GLY A 345 -18.80 -4.94 11.94
C GLY A 345 -19.52 -5.32 10.63
N GLN A 346 -19.82 -4.36 9.77
CA GLN A 346 -20.41 -4.59 8.45
C GLN A 346 -19.38 -5.12 7.44
N VAL A 347 -18.09 -4.90 7.72
CA VAL A 347 -16.96 -5.56 7.07
C VAL A 347 -16.03 -6.13 8.14
N PRO A 348 -15.29 -7.22 7.86
CA PRO A 348 -14.51 -7.92 8.88
C PRO A 348 -13.21 -7.20 9.28
N PHE A 349 -12.90 -6.08 8.62
CA PHE A 349 -11.56 -5.49 8.55
C PHE A 349 -11.14 -4.60 9.73
N GLY A 350 -11.95 -4.49 10.79
CA GLY A 350 -11.55 -3.73 11.99
C GLY A 350 -10.26 -4.29 12.60
N ARG A 351 -10.23 -5.60 12.81
CA ARG A 351 -9.01 -6.40 13.02
C ARG A 351 -9.23 -7.75 12.35
N TYR A 352 -8.75 -7.89 11.13
CA TYR A 352 -8.97 -9.10 10.34
C TYR A 352 -7.74 -9.99 10.37
N TYR A 353 -7.92 -11.27 10.65
CA TYR A 353 -6.81 -12.23 10.79
C TYR A 353 -6.77 -13.25 9.65
N GLY A 354 -7.31 -12.93 8.47
CA GLY A 354 -7.26 -13.79 7.28
C GLY A 354 -5.90 -13.80 6.58
N SER A 355 -4.84 -14.08 7.32
CA SER A 355 -3.47 -14.24 6.81
C SER A 355 -2.86 -15.52 7.37
N VAL A 356 -2.25 -16.33 6.50
CA VAL A 356 -1.46 -17.51 6.90
C VAL A 356 0.03 -17.18 7.00
N ASP A 357 0.46 -16.10 6.36
CA ASP A 357 1.86 -15.72 6.14
C ASP A 357 2.37 -14.61 7.10
N ALA A 358 1.50 -13.75 7.64
CA ALA A 358 1.92 -12.66 8.52
C ALA A 358 2.54 -13.17 9.83
N THR A 359 2.01 -14.26 10.41
CA THR A 359 2.54 -14.82 11.66
C THR A 359 3.97 -15.35 11.51
N PRO A 360 4.32 -16.19 10.51
CA PRO A 360 5.72 -16.56 10.31
C PRO A 360 6.59 -15.37 9.87
N LEU A 361 6.08 -14.44 9.05
CA LEU A 361 6.83 -13.24 8.66
C LEU A 361 7.20 -12.34 9.85
N PHE A 362 6.34 -12.27 10.88
CA PHE A 362 6.64 -11.56 12.12
C PHE A 362 7.86 -12.14 12.85
N LEU A 363 7.95 -13.47 12.90
CA LEU A 363 9.09 -14.18 13.48
C LEU A 363 10.36 -14.03 12.64
N ILE A 364 10.21 -14.05 11.31
CA ILE A 364 11.33 -13.79 10.39
C ILE A 364 11.90 -12.39 10.60
N LEU A 365 11.04 -11.37 10.63
CA LEU A 365 11.48 -9.98 10.86
C LEU A 365 12.14 -9.82 12.23
N LEU A 366 11.60 -10.44 13.29
CA LEU A 366 12.20 -10.39 14.62
C LEU A 366 13.61 -10.98 14.62
N GLY A 367 13.79 -12.17 14.01
CA GLY A 367 15.10 -12.80 13.92
C GLY A 367 16.08 -12.02 13.05
N ALA A 368 15.64 -11.55 11.88
CA ALA A 368 16.46 -10.71 10.99
C ALA A 368 16.87 -9.39 11.66
N TYR A 369 15.98 -8.79 12.43
CA TYR A 369 16.26 -7.56 13.19
C TYR A 369 17.37 -7.79 14.22
N VAL A 370 17.29 -8.86 15.01
CA VAL A 370 18.33 -9.21 15.99
C VAL A 370 19.66 -9.50 15.29
N GLU A 371 19.63 -10.28 14.22
CA GLU A 371 20.82 -10.67 13.45
C GLU A 371 21.56 -9.45 12.89
N LEU A 372 20.82 -8.52 12.28
CA LEU A 372 21.42 -7.37 11.62
C LEU A 372 21.83 -6.27 12.60
N THR A 373 20.99 -5.95 13.58
CA THR A 373 21.20 -4.78 14.45
C THR A 373 21.99 -5.11 15.71
N GLY A 374 22.02 -6.39 16.13
CA GLY A 374 22.51 -6.81 17.43
C GLY A 374 21.63 -6.36 18.61
N ASP A 375 20.51 -5.65 18.38
CA ASP A 375 19.60 -5.23 19.43
C ASP A 375 18.75 -6.41 19.92
N THR A 376 19.12 -6.89 21.11
CA THR A 376 18.44 -8.00 21.79
C THR A 376 17.33 -7.54 22.72
N ALA A 377 17.22 -6.24 23.03
CA ALA A 377 16.22 -5.72 23.96
C ALA A 377 14.80 -5.92 23.43
N LEU A 378 14.59 -5.62 22.14
CA LEU A 378 13.30 -5.82 21.50
C LEU A 378 12.89 -7.30 21.48
N ALA A 379 13.83 -8.21 21.20
CA ALA A 379 13.57 -9.64 21.21
C ALA A 379 13.28 -10.21 22.60
N ARG A 380 13.91 -9.71 23.66
CA ARG A 380 13.52 -10.06 25.04
C ARG A 380 12.11 -9.58 25.36
N ARG A 381 11.80 -8.34 24.99
CA ARG A 381 10.47 -7.75 25.21
C ARG A 381 9.36 -8.52 24.48
N LEU A 382 9.61 -8.91 23.23
CA LEU A 382 8.65 -9.60 22.39
C LEU A 382 8.65 -11.12 22.53
N GLU A 383 9.40 -11.68 23.48
CA GLU A 383 9.44 -13.13 23.72
C GLU A 383 8.05 -13.75 23.88
N PRO A 384 7.12 -13.20 24.70
CA PRO A 384 5.78 -13.79 24.85
C PRO A 384 5.00 -13.81 23.53
N HIS A 385 5.14 -12.74 22.74
CA HIS A 385 4.47 -12.61 21.44
C HIS A 385 5.05 -13.58 20.41
N ALA A 386 6.37 -13.74 20.37
CA ALA A 386 7.04 -14.67 19.49
C ALA A 386 6.70 -16.13 19.83
N ARG A 387 6.70 -16.50 21.12
CA ARG A 387 6.26 -17.84 21.56
C ARG A 387 4.80 -18.10 21.22
N ALA A 388 3.92 -17.11 21.39
CA ALA A 388 2.52 -17.23 20.97
C ALA A 388 2.38 -17.42 19.45
N ALA A 389 3.17 -16.71 18.65
CA ALA A 389 3.17 -16.85 17.19
C ALA A 389 3.64 -18.25 16.74
N VAL A 390 4.68 -18.82 17.37
CA VAL A 390 5.08 -20.21 17.11
C VAL A 390 3.99 -21.18 17.58
N GLY A 391 3.42 -20.98 18.77
CA GLY A 391 2.30 -21.78 19.28
C GLY A 391 1.12 -21.79 18.30
N TRP A 392 0.80 -20.64 17.71
CA TRP A 392 -0.17 -20.57 16.63
C TRP A 392 0.22 -21.46 15.45
N MET A 393 1.45 -21.35 14.94
CA MET A 393 1.92 -22.15 13.80
C MET A 393 1.79 -23.66 14.04
N LEU A 394 2.19 -24.11 15.23
CA LEU A 394 2.14 -25.52 15.65
C LEU A 394 0.70 -26.02 15.79
N ASP A 395 -0.14 -25.28 16.51
CA ASP A 395 -1.46 -25.75 16.90
C ASP A 395 -2.53 -25.36 15.87
N HIS A 396 -2.85 -24.07 15.79
CA HIS A 396 -3.97 -23.55 15.00
C HIS A 396 -3.66 -23.42 13.51
N GLY A 397 -2.40 -23.11 13.19
CA GLY A 397 -1.87 -22.99 11.84
C GLY A 397 -1.74 -24.33 11.13
N GLY A 398 -1.61 -25.43 11.89
CA GLY A 398 -1.71 -26.79 11.37
C GLY A 398 -0.40 -27.56 11.23
N LEU A 399 0.77 -27.01 11.63
CA LEU A 399 2.04 -27.73 11.49
C LEU A 399 2.03 -29.07 12.23
N THR A 400 1.48 -29.14 13.45
CA THR A 400 1.41 -30.39 14.22
C THR A 400 0.34 -31.34 13.69
N SER A 401 -0.86 -30.81 13.40
CA SER A 401 -2.02 -31.65 13.07
C SER A 401 -2.08 -32.09 11.60
N ARG A 402 -1.44 -31.34 10.70
CA ARG A 402 -1.47 -31.56 9.23
C ARG A 402 -0.09 -31.55 8.58
N GLY A 403 0.97 -31.23 9.30
CA GLY A 403 2.33 -31.15 8.77
C GLY A 403 2.67 -29.82 8.09
N TYR A 404 1.66 -28.98 7.80
CA TYR A 404 1.77 -27.73 7.03
C TYR A 404 0.88 -26.63 7.60
N LEU A 405 1.27 -25.37 7.35
CA LEU A 405 0.38 -24.24 7.56
C LEU A 405 -0.79 -24.30 6.56
N VAL A 406 -1.99 -24.14 7.08
CA VAL A 406 -3.23 -24.27 6.31
C VAL A 406 -4.13 -23.05 6.48
N TYR A 407 -4.86 -22.70 5.41
CA TYR A 407 -5.96 -21.75 5.49
C TYR A 407 -7.20 -22.28 4.78
N ARG A 408 -8.32 -21.58 4.97
CA ARG A 408 -9.58 -21.78 4.26
C ARG A 408 -10.11 -20.44 3.78
N ALA A 409 -10.85 -20.43 2.69
CA ALA A 409 -11.62 -19.26 2.30
C ALA A 409 -12.59 -18.88 3.43
N ASP A 410 -12.77 -17.58 3.63
CA ASP A 410 -13.60 -17.03 4.70
C ASP A 410 -14.77 -16.24 4.12
N GLU A 411 -15.98 -16.50 4.61
CA GLU A 411 -17.18 -15.85 4.10
C GLU A 411 -17.16 -14.35 4.44
N GLY A 412 -17.30 -13.50 3.43
CA GLY A 412 -17.16 -12.04 3.59
C GLY A 412 -15.72 -11.54 3.78
N GLY A 413 -14.75 -12.45 3.85
CA GLY A 413 -13.31 -12.18 3.96
C GLY A 413 -12.54 -12.52 2.67
N LEU A 414 -11.28 -12.92 2.82
CA LEU A 414 -10.41 -13.28 1.70
C LEU A 414 -10.60 -14.73 1.25
N ALA A 415 -10.51 -14.95 -0.06
CA ALA A 415 -10.54 -16.29 -0.67
C ALA A 415 -9.22 -17.04 -0.42
N ASN A 416 -8.10 -16.33 -0.53
CA ASN A 416 -6.76 -16.84 -0.25
C ASN A 416 -6.13 -16.01 0.87
N GLN A 417 -5.47 -16.67 1.83
CA GLN A 417 -4.86 -15.99 2.99
C GLN A 417 -3.33 -15.84 2.85
N ASN A 418 -2.75 -16.15 1.69
CA ASN A 418 -1.36 -15.87 1.34
C ASN A 418 -1.25 -14.62 0.46
N TRP A 419 -0.03 -14.21 0.10
CA TRP A 419 0.23 -12.97 -0.67
C TRP A 419 -0.55 -12.86 -1.98
N LYS A 420 -0.88 -13.99 -2.61
CA LYS A 420 -1.81 -14.07 -3.75
C LYS A 420 -3.27 -14.16 -3.27
N ASP A 421 -3.73 -13.12 -2.59
CA ASP A 421 -5.02 -13.13 -1.87
C ASP A 421 -6.27 -13.02 -2.77
N SER A 422 -6.11 -12.65 -4.05
CA SER A 422 -7.25 -12.50 -4.97
C SER A 422 -7.94 -13.84 -5.28
N PRO A 423 -9.26 -13.85 -5.50
CA PRO A 423 -10.00 -15.05 -5.87
C PRO A 423 -9.43 -15.77 -7.10
N GLY A 424 -9.16 -17.06 -6.95
CA GLY A 424 -8.65 -17.92 -8.03
C GLY A 424 -7.17 -17.76 -8.37
N ALA A 425 -6.39 -17.04 -7.56
CA ALA A 425 -4.94 -16.92 -7.75
C ALA A 425 -4.17 -18.20 -7.46
N ILE A 426 -4.62 -18.97 -6.47
CA ILE A 426 -4.18 -20.35 -6.26
C ILE A 426 -5.09 -21.26 -7.10
N CYS A 427 -4.53 -21.83 -8.16
CA CYS A 427 -5.22 -22.70 -9.09
C CYS A 427 -4.24 -23.69 -9.73
N CYS A 428 -4.75 -24.80 -10.26
CA CYS A 428 -4.00 -25.73 -11.11
C CYS A 428 -3.68 -25.08 -12.47
N ALA A 429 -2.83 -25.73 -13.27
CA ALA A 429 -2.38 -25.20 -14.55
C ALA A 429 -3.54 -24.93 -15.53
N ASP A 430 -4.60 -25.74 -15.45
CA ASP A 430 -5.85 -25.61 -16.22
C ASP A 430 -6.79 -24.49 -15.70
N GLY A 431 -6.48 -23.89 -14.56
CA GLY A 431 -7.29 -22.86 -13.89
C GLY A 431 -8.29 -23.38 -12.86
N THR A 432 -8.35 -24.69 -12.64
CA THR A 432 -9.18 -25.31 -11.61
C THR A 432 -8.73 -24.86 -10.22
N ARG A 433 -9.68 -24.49 -9.36
CA ARG A 433 -9.37 -24.00 -8.00
C ARG A 433 -9.33 -25.16 -7.01
N PRO A 434 -8.41 -25.16 -6.03
CA PRO A 434 -8.40 -26.16 -4.98
C PRO A 434 -9.67 -26.04 -4.13
N THR A 435 -10.13 -27.16 -3.58
CA THR A 435 -11.29 -27.21 -2.68
C THR A 435 -10.87 -27.44 -1.24
N GLY A 436 -11.62 -26.88 -0.30
CA GLY A 436 -11.39 -27.07 1.13
C GLY A 436 -10.19 -26.28 1.66
N ALA A 437 -9.31 -26.98 2.36
CA ALA A 437 -8.17 -26.37 3.05
C ALA A 437 -6.96 -26.28 2.10
N VAL A 438 -6.27 -25.15 2.08
CA VAL A 438 -5.16 -24.91 1.15
C VAL A 438 -3.84 -24.76 1.92
N MET A 439 -2.81 -25.45 1.44
CA MET A 439 -1.45 -25.39 1.96
C MET A 439 -0.55 -24.75 0.90
N ALA A 440 -0.54 -23.42 0.83
CA ALA A 440 0.26 -22.68 -0.15
C ALA A 440 1.76 -22.84 0.11
N ALA A 441 2.55 -23.07 -0.95
CA ALA A 441 3.97 -23.38 -0.84
C ALA A 441 4.77 -22.25 -0.17
N GLY A 442 4.57 -20.99 -0.59
CA GLY A 442 5.28 -19.84 -0.03
C GLY A 442 5.11 -19.70 1.49
N ALA A 443 3.93 -20.02 2.03
CA ALA A 443 3.69 -19.97 3.47
C ALA A 443 4.50 -21.03 4.24
N GLN A 444 4.80 -22.17 3.61
CA GLN A 444 5.64 -23.21 4.22
C GLN A 444 7.11 -22.79 4.26
N GLY A 445 7.58 -22.12 3.20
CA GLY A 445 8.90 -21.47 3.20
C GLY A 445 9.03 -20.48 4.37
N TYR A 446 8.04 -19.61 4.55
CA TYR A 446 8.03 -18.68 5.67
C TYR A 446 7.99 -19.40 7.03
N ALA A 447 7.22 -20.47 7.16
CA ALA A 447 7.18 -21.26 8.39
C ALA A 447 8.56 -21.84 8.73
N TYR A 448 9.26 -22.38 7.74
CA TYR A 448 10.61 -22.92 7.91
C TYR A 448 11.61 -21.85 8.38
N ASP A 449 11.68 -20.69 7.69
CA ASP A 449 12.61 -19.63 8.08
C ASP A 449 12.26 -19.04 9.46
N ALA A 450 10.96 -18.87 9.75
CA ALA A 450 10.48 -18.44 11.06
C ALA A 450 10.96 -19.37 12.18
N LEU A 451 10.82 -20.69 12.01
CA LEU A 451 11.27 -21.67 12.99
C LEU A 451 12.79 -21.61 13.20
N ARG A 452 13.57 -21.54 12.12
CA ARG A 452 15.04 -21.46 12.19
C ARG A 452 15.53 -20.20 12.90
N ARG A 453 15.00 -19.04 12.50
CA ARG A 453 15.37 -17.75 13.08
C ARG A 453 14.96 -17.66 14.54
N THR A 454 13.76 -18.14 14.87
CA THR A 454 13.29 -18.18 16.26
C THR A 454 14.12 -19.12 17.11
N ALA A 455 14.57 -20.26 16.58
CA ALA A 455 15.51 -21.14 17.29
C ALA A 455 16.83 -20.42 17.62
N GLY A 456 17.36 -19.64 16.66
CA GLY A 456 18.55 -18.81 16.86
C GLY A 456 18.37 -17.77 17.98
N VAL A 457 17.23 -17.07 17.98
CA VAL A 457 16.88 -16.11 19.05
C VAL A 457 16.66 -16.81 20.39
N ALA A 458 15.96 -17.93 20.43
CA ALA A 458 15.73 -18.71 21.65
C ALA A 458 17.04 -19.14 22.31
N ARG A 459 17.99 -19.62 21.49
CA ARG A 459 19.31 -20.05 21.95
C ARG A 459 20.15 -18.89 22.48
N THR A 460 20.20 -17.78 21.75
CA THR A 460 21.18 -16.71 22.01
C THR A 460 20.65 -15.57 22.88
N VAL A 461 19.34 -15.33 22.88
CA VAL A 461 18.71 -14.20 23.57
C VAL A 461 17.86 -14.66 24.76
N TRP A 462 17.00 -15.68 24.57
CA TRP A 462 16.09 -16.17 25.62
C TRP A 462 16.71 -17.25 26.51
N SER A 463 17.91 -17.75 26.15
CA SER A 463 18.63 -18.80 26.88
C SER A 463 17.83 -20.11 27.03
N ASP A 464 17.00 -20.44 26.03
CA ASP A 464 16.12 -21.61 26.03
C ASP A 464 16.59 -22.62 24.97
N GLN A 465 17.55 -23.45 25.37
CA GLN A 465 18.19 -24.43 24.49
C GLN A 465 17.26 -25.56 24.06
N THR A 466 16.35 -25.98 24.94
CA THR A 466 15.39 -27.04 24.66
C THR A 466 14.39 -26.58 23.61
N TYR A 467 13.84 -25.38 23.78
CA TYR A 467 12.93 -24.81 22.79
C TYR A 467 13.63 -24.60 21.45
N ALA A 468 14.86 -24.07 21.44
CA ALA A 468 15.63 -23.92 20.22
C ALA A 468 15.80 -25.25 19.45
N ALA A 469 16.15 -26.34 20.14
CA ALA A 469 16.31 -27.65 19.52
C ALA A 469 14.98 -28.20 18.96
N LEU A 470 13.85 -27.98 19.66
CA LEU A 470 12.53 -28.39 19.18
C LEU A 470 12.15 -27.64 17.89
N LEU A 471 12.43 -26.34 17.81
CA LEU A 471 12.15 -25.54 16.62
C LEU A 471 13.03 -25.94 15.42
N GLU A 472 14.30 -26.27 15.67
CA GLU A 472 15.20 -26.79 14.63
C GLU A 472 14.74 -28.13 14.09
N GLN A 473 14.29 -29.03 14.96
CA GLN A 473 13.72 -30.31 14.53
C GLN A 473 12.44 -30.10 13.71
N ALA A 474 11.53 -29.24 14.18
CA ALA A 474 10.30 -28.93 13.45
C ALA A 474 10.58 -28.33 12.06
N ALA A 475 11.61 -27.48 11.94
CA ALA A 475 12.05 -26.92 10.66
C ALA A 475 12.63 -28.00 9.74
N ALA A 476 13.47 -28.90 10.25
CA ALA A 476 14.03 -30.01 9.48
C ALA A 476 12.92 -30.94 8.97
N ASP A 477 11.99 -31.34 9.85
CA ASP A 477 10.88 -32.21 9.47
C ASP A 477 9.96 -31.54 8.43
N LEU A 478 9.73 -30.23 8.53
CA LEU A 478 8.95 -29.48 7.55
C LEU A 478 9.63 -29.49 6.18
N ARG A 479 10.94 -29.29 6.13
CA ARG A 479 11.72 -29.34 4.88
C ARG A 479 11.62 -30.71 4.21
N ASP A 480 11.84 -31.78 4.97
CA ASP A 480 11.82 -33.15 4.45
C ASP A 480 10.43 -33.53 3.92
N ARG A 481 9.37 -33.15 4.65
CA ARG A 481 7.98 -33.33 4.18
C ARG A 481 7.71 -32.52 2.92
N PHE A 482 8.11 -31.25 2.88
CA PHE A 482 7.87 -30.37 1.74
C PHE A 482 8.50 -30.95 0.48
N GLN A 483 9.76 -31.38 0.55
CA GLN A 483 10.45 -31.99 -0.60
C GLN A 483 9.72 -33.22 -1.13
N ARG A 484 9.14 -34.05 -0.23
CA ARG A 484 8.38 -35.24 -0.62
C ARG A 484 7.03 -34.90 -1.26
N ASP A 485 6.28 -33.95 -0.68
CA ASP A 485 4.87 -33.74 -1.04
C ASP A 485 4.67 -32.65 -2.11
N PHE A 486 5.55 -31.64 -2.16
CA PHE A 486 5.41 -30.50 -3.09
C PHE A 486 6.27 -30.65 -4.35
N TRP A 487 7.32 -31.46 -4.37
CA TRP A 487 8.16 -31.58 -5.56
C TRP A 487 7.42 -32.31 -6.69
N MET A 488 7.43 -31.75 -7.90
CA MET A 488 6.86 -32.37 -9.10
C MET A 488 8.00 -32.84 -10.02
N PRO A 489 8.37 -34.13 -10.03
CA PRO A 489 9.53 -34.64 -10.76
C PRO A 489 9.47 -34.37 -12.27
N GLU A 490 8.29 -34.47 -12.88
CA GLU A 490 8.07 -34.30 -14.33
C GLU A 490 8.19 -32.84 -14.78
N ARG A 491 8.21 -31.91 -13.83
CA ARG A 491 8.37 -30.47 -14.06
C ARG A 491 9.69 -29.93 -13.52
N SER A 492 10.40 -30.72 -12.71
CA SER A 492 11.55 -30.28 -11.92
C SER A 492 11.25 -28.96 -11.18
N PHE A 493 10.08 -28.88 -10.56
CA PHE A 493 9.57 -27.64 -9.97
C PHE A 493 8.62 -27.95 -8.79
N PRO A 494 8.53 -27.08 -7.77
CA PRO A 494 7.57 -27.25 -6.69
C PRO A 494 6.14 -26.91 -7.12
N ALA A 495 5.17 -27.65 -6.59
CA ALA A 495 3.75 -27.33 -6.68
C ALA A 495 3.44 -25.98 -5.99
N LEU A 496 2.46 -25.26 -6.51
CA LEU A 496 2.02 -23.97 -5.96
C LEU A 496 1.39 -24.14 -4.57
N ALA A 497 0.65 -25.22 -4.37
CA ALA A 497 -0.02 -25.56 -3.12
C ALA A 497 -0.34 -27.06 -3.06
N LEU A 498 -0.78 -27.52 -1.90
CA LEU A 498 -1.60 -28.72 -1.77
C LEU A 498 -3.05 -28.34 -1.46
N ASP A 499 -4.00 -29.12 -1.98
CA ASP A 499 -5.42 -28.99 -1.67
C ASP A 499 -5.83 -29.79 -0.43
N GLY A 500 -7.12 -29.75 -0.07
CA GLY A 500 -7.62 -30.41 1.14
C GLY A 500 -7.49 -31.94 1.16
N ALA A 501 -7.26 -32.57 0.01
CA ALA A 501 -7.00 -33.99 -0.15
C ALA A 501 -5.50 -34.33 -0.21
N GLY A 502 -4.62 -33.33 -0.17
CA GLY A 502 -3.18 -33.48 -0.31
C GLY A 502 -2.71 -33.59 -1.77
N LEU A 503 -3.57 -33.24 -2.74
CA LEU A 503 -3.20 -33.24 -4.15
C LEU A 503 -2.43 -31.97 -4.50
N GLN A 504 -1.44 -32.11 -5.39
CA GLN A 504 -0.62 -31.01 -5.87
C GLN A 504 -1.44 -30.07 -6.77
N VAL A 505 -1.41 -28.78 -6.43
CA VAL A 505 -1.86 -27.69 -7.29
C VAL A 505 -0.70 -27.34 -8.21
N ASP A 506 -0.77 -27.82 -9.44
CA ASP A 506 0.37 -28.03 -10.35
C ASP A 506 0.78 -26.81 -11.20
N ALA A 507 0.15 -25.66 -11.00
CA ALA A 507 0.46 -24.47 -11.78
C ALA A 507 1.88 -23.96 -11.47
N LEU A 508 2.64 -23.66 -12.52
CA LEU A 508 3.99 -23.10 -12.40
C LEU A 508 3.89 -21.60 -12.08
N ALA A 509 4.31 -21.23 -10.87
CA ALA A 509 4.10 -19.89 -10.32
C ALA A 509 5.35 -19.32 -9.64
N SER A 510 5.40 -17.99 -9.52
CA SER A 510 6.51 -17.26 -8.91
C SER A 510 6.72 -17.54 -7.42
N ASP A 511 5.74 -18.11 -6.72
CA ASP A 511 5.84 -18.51 -5.31
C ASP A 511 7.05 -19.40 -5.02
N ALA A 512 7.58 -20.11 -6.03
CA ALA A 512 8.83 -20.86 -5.92
C ALA A 512 10.03 -19.97 -5.53
N GLY A 513 10.03 -18.69 -5.93
CA GLY A 513 11.00 -17.69 -5.50
C GLY A 513 10.97 -17.39 -4.00
N HIS A 514 9.80 -17.49 -3.37
CA HIS A 514 9.67 -17.34 -1.92
C HIS A 514 10.30 -18.54 -1.19
N LEU A 515 10.28 -19.72 -1.80
CA LEU A 515 10.97 -20.91 -1.28
C LEU A 515 12.49 -20.74 -1.36
N LEU A 516 13.00 -20.13 -2.43
CA LEU A 516 14.41 -19.74 -2.53
C LEU A 516 14.77 -18.73 -1.43
N TRP A 517 13.99 -17.66 -1.29
CA TRP A 517 14.27 -16.65 -0.27
C TRP A 517 14.31 -17.22 1.16
N SER A 518 13.35 -18.08 1.50
CA SER A 518 13.32 -18.76 2.81
C SER A 518 14.44 -19.80 3.02
N GLY A 519 15.10 -20.24 1.94
CA GLY A 519 16.09 -21.30 1.99
C GLY A 519 15.51 -22.69 2.31
N LEU A 520 14.23 -22.91 2.01
CA LEU A 520 13.57 -24.20 2.25
C LEU A 520 14.09 -25.30 1.33
N LEU A 521 14.39 -24.97 0.07
CA LEU A 521 14.85 -25.96 -0.91
C LEU A 521 16.31 -26.34 -0.63
N ASP A 522 16.68 -27.59 -0.82
CA ASP A 522 18.11 -27.94 -0.83
C ASP A 522 18.80 -27.30 -2.05
N LYS A 523 20.12 -27.17 -1.98
CA LYS A 523 20.90 -26.34 -2.91
C LYS A 523 20.65 -26.71 -4.38
N GLU A 524 20.69 -28.00 -4.71
CA GLU A 524 20.51 -28.48 -6.08
C GLU A 524 19.12 -28.15 -6.61
N TYR A 525 18.07 -28.35 -5.80
CA TYR A 525 16.70 -28.02 -6.18
C TYR A 525 16.49 -26.53 -6.33
N GLY A 526 17.05 -25.72 -5.43
CA GLY A 526 16.95 -24.27 -5.52
C GLY A 526 17.68 -23.69 -6.73
N GLU A 527 18.83 -24.25 -7.13
CA GLU A 527 19.50 -23.86 -8.37
C GLU A 527 18.66 -24.16 -9.61
N VAL A 528 18.04 -25.35 -9.67
CA VAL A 528 17.14 -25.75 -10.77
C VAL A 528 15.93 -24.82 -10.85
N VAL A 529 15.28 -24.56 -9.71
CA VAL A 529 14.12 -23.66 -9.62
C VAL A 529 14.51 -22.22 -9.99
N GLY A 530 15.63 -21.74 -9.49
CA GLY A 530 16.12 -20.38 -9.77
C GLY A 530 16.34 -20.15 -11.26
N ARG A 531 17.06 -21.05 -11.94
CA ARG A 531 17.24 -20.98 -13.41
C ARG A 531 15.91 -21.09 -14.15
N ARG A 532 15.00 -21.96 -13.69
CA ARG A 532 13.67 -22.14 -14.30
C ARG A 532 12.82 -20.86 -14.29
N LEU A 533 12.93 -20.02 -13.25
CA LEU A 533 12.21 -18.74 -13.15
C LEU A 533 12.70 -17.69 -14.16
N LEU A 534 13.88 -17.87 -14.75
CA LEU A 534 14.46 -16.96 -15.74
C LEU A 534 14.15 -17.37 -17.19
N GLU A 535 13.46 -18.49 -17.39
CA GLU A 535 13.01 -18.92 -18.71
C GLU A 535 11.92 -17.99 -19.27
N PRO A 536 11.77 -17.86 -20.61
CA PRO A 536 10.95 -16.81 -21.25
C PRO A 536 9.45 -16.81 -20.87
N ASP A 537 8.92 -17.97 -20.49
CA ASP A 537 7.53 -18.09 -20.06
C ASP A 537 7.29 -17.48 -18.68
N PHE A 538 8.27 -17.53 -17.77
CA PHE A 538 8.26 -16.79 -16.52
C PHE A 538 8.77 -15.36 -16.69
N PHE A 539 9.97 -15.18 -17.22
CA PHE A 539 10.65 -13.90 -17.28
C PHE A 539 10.23 -13.10 -18.52
N SER A 540 9.57 -11.96 -18.28
CA SER A 540 9.03 -11.10 -19.34
C SER A 540 10.03 -10.11 -19.92
N GLY A 541 11.23 -10.02 -19.34
CA GLY A 541 12.15 -8.89 -19.55
C GLY A 541 11.83 -7.67 -18.66
N TRP A 542 10.66 -7.63 -18.02
CA TRP A 542 10.31 -6.66 -16.96
C TRP A 542 10.32 -7.28 -15.56
N GLY A 543 10.37 -8.62 -15.48
CA GLY A 543 10.42 -9.41 -14.26
C GLY A 543 9.81 -10.78 -14.48
N VAL A 544 9.86 -11.62 -13.45
CA VAL A 544 9.18 -12.90 -13.35
C VAL A 544 7.69 -12.68 -13.15
N ARG A 545 6.89 -13.31 -14.01
CA ARG A 545 5.43 -13.31 -13.94
C ARG A 545 4.95 -14.17 -12.78
N THR A 546 3.83 -13.76 -12.17
CA THR A 546 3.14 -14.50 -11.11
C THR A 546 2.76 -15.91 -11.51
N LEU A 547 2.50 -16.13 -12.79
CA LEU A 547 2.25 -17.43 -13.39
C LEU A 547 2.96 -17.53 -14.74
N ALA A 548 3.63 -18.65 -15.02
CA ALA A 548 4.30 -18.84 -16.30
C ALA A 548 3.31 -18.78 -17.46
N SER A 549 3.66 -18.04 -18.51
CA SER A 549 2.83 -17.89 -19.71
C SER A 549 2.69 -19.22 -20.47
N GLY A 550 1.60 -19.37 -21.22
CA GLY A 550 1.29 -20.62 -21.95
C GLY A 550 0.47 -21.65 -21.16
N GLN A 551 0.35 -21.50 -19.85
CA GLN A 551 -0.63 -22.24 -19.05
C GLN A 551 -2.05 -21.69 -19.33
N PRO A 552 -3.10 -22.52 -19.44
CA PRO A 552 -4.48 -22.04 -19.61
C PRO A 552 -4.94 -21.03 -18.56
N ALA A 553 -4.42 -21.14 -17.33
CA ALA A 553 -4.71 -20.20 -16.27
C ALA A 553 -4.05 -18.82 -16.43
N TYR A 554 -3.07 -18.66 -17.32
CA TYR A 554 -2.32 -17.41 -17.50
C TYR A 554 -3.19 -16.30 -18.09
N HIS A 555 -3.07 -15.09 -17.52
CA HIS A 555 -3.67 -13.88 -18.06
C HIS A 555 -2.78 -12.66 -17.72
N PRO A 556 -2.25 -11.92 -18.72
CA PRO A 556 -1.26 -10.86 -18.49
C PRO A 556 -1.82 -9.67 -17.69
N LEU A 557 -3.13 -9.44 -17.70
CA LEU A 557 -3.80 -8.42 -16.89
C LEU A 557 -4.54 -9.01 -15.67
N SER A 558 -4.23 -10.25 -15.28
CA SER A 558 -4.75 -10.79 -14.01
C SER A 558 -3.85 -10.36 -12.86
N TYR A 559 -4.46 -9.94 -11.76
CA TYR A 559 -3.76 -9.41 -10.60
C TYR A 559 -2.71 -10.40 -10.05
N HIS A 560 -2.97 -11.71 -10.04
CA HIS A 560 -2.04 -12.73 -9.52
C HIS A 560 -1.84 -13.96 -10.44
N ARG A 561 -2.29 -13.90 -11.70
CA ARG A 561 -2.19 -15.03 -12.67
C ARG A 561 -1.46 -14.68 -13.96
N GLY A 562 -0.51 -13.76 -13.90
CA GLY A 562 0.33 -13.43 -15.05
C GLY A 562 1.00 -12.07 -15.00
N SER A 563 0.54 -11.17 -14.13
CA SER A 563 1.21 -9.90 -13.84
C SER A 563 2.61 -10.07 -13.25
N VAL A 564 3.39 -8.99 -13.24
CA VAL A 564 4.71 -8.91 -12.60
C VAL A 564 4.60 -7.99 -11.39
N TRP A 565 5.00 -8.48 -10.22
CA TRP A 565 5.00 -7.72 -8.97
C TRP A 565 6.43 -7.38 -8.54
N PRO A 566 6.77 -6.10 -8.32
CA PRO A 566 8.11 -5.72 -7.90
C PRO A 566 8.56 -6.36 -6.58
N HIS A 567 7.68 -6.48 -5.59
CA HIS A 567 8.04 -7.09 -4.32
C HIS A 567 8.31 -8.61 -4.40
N ASP A 568 7.53 -9.34 -5.22
CA ASP A 568 7.73 -10.76 -5.51
C ASP A 568 9.10 -10.96 -6.20
N ASN A 569 9.39 -10.11 -7.18
CA ASN A 569 10.66 -10.12 -7.90
C ASN A 569 11.86 -9.72 -7.01
N ALA A 570 11.66 -8.84 -6.04
CA ALA A 570 12.67 -8.54 -5.03
C ALA A 570 12.97 -9.74 -4.12
N LEU A 571 11.94 -10.50 -3.69
CA LEU A 571 12.13 -11.76 -2.97
C LEU A 571 12.85 -12.80 -3.82
N ILE A 572 12.46 -12.94 -5.10
CA ILE A 572 13.14 -13.82 -6.06
C ILE A 572 14.62 -13.44 -6.17
N ALA A 573 14.96 -12.16 -6.36
CA ALA A 573 16.35 -11.72 -6.48
C ALA A 573 17.18 -12.04 -5.22
N LEU A 574 16.63 -11.78 -4.02
CA LEU A 574 17.26 -12.17 -2.75
C LEU A 574 17.43 -13.69 -2.64
N GLY A 575 16.43 -14.46 -3.07
CA GLY A 575 16.48 -15.92 -3.11
C GLY A 575 17.54 -16.44 -4.08
N LEU A 576 17.63 -15.89 -5.30
CA LEU A 576 18.65 -16.25 -6.28
C LEU A 576 20.06 -15.98 -5.72
N ALA A 577 20.27 -14.81 -5.11
CA ALA A 577 21.54 -14.46 -4.47
C ALA A 577 21.91 -15.45 -3.34
N ARG A 578 20.93 -15.89 -2.53
CA ARG A 578 21.14 -16.89 -1.46
C ARG A 578 21.65 -18.24 -2.00
N TYR A 579 21.27 -18.63 -3.22
CA TYR A 579 21.70 -19.88 -3.86
C TYR A 579 22.95 -19.70 -4.74
N GLY A 580 23.57 -18.52 -4.75
CA GLY A 580 24.76 -18.23 -5.56
C GLY A 580 24.46 -17.96 -7.03
N LEU A 581 23.20 -17.79 -7.41
CA LEU A 581 22.74 -17.45 -8.76
C LEU A 581 22.82 -15.93 -8.98
N HIS A 582 24.03 -15.38 -8.86
CA HIS A 582 24.26 -13.94 -8.85
C HIS A 582 23.98 -13.27 -10.20
N ASP A 583 24.22 -13.97 -11.32
CA ASP A 583 23.95 -13.44 -12.67
C ASP A 583 22.44 -13.37 -12.94
N GLU A 584 21.70 -14.39 -12.51
CA GLU A 584 20.24 -14.41 -12.55
C GLU A 584 19.65 -13.32 -11.64
N ALA A 585 20.19 -13.14 -10.42
CA ALA A 585 19.78 -12.09 -9.51
C ALA A 585 19.99 -10.69 -10.12
N ARG A 586 21.15 -10.44 -10.75
CA ARG A 586 21.42 -9.18 -11.48
C ARG A 586 20.47 -9.01 -12.65
N THR A 587 20.12 -10.07 -13.37
CA THR A 587 19.15 -10.02 -14.48
C THR A 587 17.77 -9.54 -14.02
N VAL A 588 17.26 -10.08 -12.92
CA VAL A 588 15.99 -9.62 -12.32
C VAL A 588 16.10 -8.16 -11.83
N ALA A 589 17.22 -7.81 -11.19
CA ALA A 589 17.45 -6.44 -10.73
C ALA A 589 17.48 -5.43 -11.88
N HIS A 590 18.16 -5.73 -12.99
CA HIS A 590 18.16 -4.88 -14.19
C HIS A 590 16.75 -4.70 -14.75
N ALA A 591 15.96 -5.77 -14.86
CA ALA A 591 14.60 -5.68 -15.38
C ALA A 591 13.70 -4.75 -14.56
N LEU A 592 13.78 -4.82 -13.22
CA LEU A 592 13.03 -3.93 -12.33
C LEU A 592 13.56 -2.50 -12.33
N VAL A 593 14.88 -2.30 -12.38
CA VAL A 593 15.46 -0.95 -12.46
C VAL A 593 15.10 -0.26 -13.78
N ASP A 594 15.07 -1.00 -14.89
CA ASP A 594 14.57 -0.49 -16.17
C ASP A 594 13.08 -0.10 -16.07
N ALA A 595 12.26 -0.95 -15.44
CA ALA A 595 10.84 -0.65 -15.22
C ALA A 595 10.64 0.59 -14.36
N ALA A 596 11.43 0.75 -13.29
CA ALA A 596 11.44 1.94 -12.45
C ALA A 596 11.83 3.17 -13.27
N THR A 597 12.89 3.09 -14.09
CA THR A 597 13.39 4.20 -14.91
C THR A 597 12.32 4.68 -15.91
N ALA A 598 11.58 3.76 -16.54
CA ALA A 598 10.47 4.09 -17.43
C ALA A 598 9.30 4.82 -16.73
N THR A 599 9.26 4.78 -15.40
CA THR A 599 8.17 5.32 -14.56
C THR A 599 8.67 6.39 -13.58
N GLY A 600 9.76 7.10 -13.92
CA GLY A 600 10.30 8.19 -13.11
C GLY A 600 10.98 7.70 -11.82
N HIS A 601 11.64 6.54 -11.90
CA HIS A 601 12.29 5.82 -10.80
C HIS A 601 11.35 5.28 -9.71
N ARG A 602 10.04 5.20 -9.97
CA ARG A 602 9.04 4.66 -9.04
C ARG A 602 8.42 3.38 -9.58
N LEU A 603 8.62 2.28 -8.86
CA LEU A 603 7.94 1.02 -9.18
C LEU A 603 6.44 1.08 -8.77
N PRO A 604 5.50 0.70 -9.65
CA PRO A 604 4.10 0.59 -9.29
C PRO A 604 3.87 -0.65 -8.41
N GLU A 605 2.67 -0.81 -7.84
CA GLU A 605 2.28 -2.05 -7.14
C GLU A 605 2.45 -3.29 -8.03
N VAL A 606 2.00 -3.18 -9.29
CA VAL A 606 1.91 -4.30 -10.23
C VAL A 606 2.01 -3.81 -11.67
N LEU A 607 2.69 -4.61 -12.50
CA LEU A 607 2.83 -4.43 -13.95
C LEU A 607 2.06 -5.53 -14.68
N ALA A 608 1.56 -5.24 -15.88
CA ALA A 608 1.00 -6.29 -16.73
C ALA A 608 2.08 -7.28 -17.18
N GLY A 609 1.70 -8.54 -17.40
CA GLY A 609 2.57 -9.65 -17.79
C GLY A 609 3.09 -9.65 -19.22
N TYR A 610 2.91 -8.58 -19.98
CA TYR A 610 3.38 -8.53 -21.37
C TYR A 610 4.91 -8.56 -21.42
N GLY A 611 5.44 -9.28 -22.41
CA GLY A 611 6.88 -9.34 -22.64
C GLY A 611 7.42 -8.03 -23.23
N ARG A 612 8.68 -7.72 -22.95
CA ARG A 612 9.41 -6.58 -23.54
C ARG A 612 9.51 -6.69 -25.07
N ASP A 613 9.45 -7.91 -25.61
CA ASP A 613 9.35 -8.21 -27.04
C ASP A 613 8.01 -7.79 -27.66
N THR A 614 6.94 -7.76 -26.86
CA THR A 614 5.58 -7.37 -27.26
C THR A 614 5.41 -5.86 -27.20
N HIS A 615 5.92 -5.21 -26.14
CA HIS A 615 5.88 -3.76 -25.97
C HIS A 615 7.17 -3.27 -25.28
N PRO A 616 7.87 -2.26 -25.85
CA PRO A 616 9.20 -1.85 -25.39
C PRO A 616 9.21 -1.05 -24.08
N GLU A 617 8.05 -0.66 -23.56
CA GLU A 617 7.86 -0.07 -22.23
C GLU A 617 6.98 -0.97 -21.34
N PRO A 618 7.13 -0.92 -20.00
CA PRO A 618 6.27 -1.68 -19.10
C PRO A 618 4.81 -1.27 -19.25
N VAL A 619 3.93 -2.24 -19.49
CA VAL A 619 2.50 -1.98 -19.64
C VAL A 619 1.86 -1.80 -18.24
N PRO A 620 1.19 -0.66 -17.96
CA PRO A 620 0.57 -0.40 -16.67
C PRO A 620 -0.57 -1.37 -16.34
N TYR A 621 -0.70 -1.73 -15.07
CA TYR A 621 -1.89 -2.44 -14.57
C TYR A 621 -2.99 -1.44 -14.15
N PRO A 622 -4.24 -1.56 -14.65
CA PRO A 622 -5.26 -0.51 -14.50
C PRO A 622 -5.69 -0.15 -13.06
N HIS A 623 -5.52 -1.05 -12.10
CA HIS A 623 -5.99 -0.89 -10.72
C HIS A 623 -4.86 -0.88 -9.70
N ALA A 624 -3.62 -0.64 -10.13
CA ALA A 624 -2.46 -0.61 -9.27
C ALA A 624 -2.50 0.60 -8.33
N CYS A 625 -2.07 0.40 -7.09
CA CYS A 625 -1.68 1.49 -6.22
C CYS A 625 -0.50 2.25 -6.84
N VAL A 626 -0.61 3.58 -6.81
CA VAL A 626 0.42 4.48 -7.34
C VAL A 626 1.64 4.49 -6.42
N ARG A 627 1.40 4.39 -5.10
CA ARG A 627 2.43 4.21 -4.08
C ARG A 627 2.05 3.01 -3.23
N GLU A 628 2.90 1.99 -3.25
CA GLU A 628 2.75 0.77 -2.46
C GLU A 628 4.09 0.47 -1.79
N SER A 629 4.07 0.13 -0.50
CA SER A 629 5.24 0.14 0.36
C SER A 629 6.21 -1.01 0.05
N ARG A 630 5.74 -2.15 -0.43
CA ARG A 630 6.63 -3.26 -0.78
C ARG A 630 7.35 -2.96 -2.10
N SER A 631 6.68 -2.38 -3.08
CA SER A 631 7.27 -1.87 -4.33
C SER A 631 8.21 -0.70 -4.08
N ALA A 632 7.88 0.20 -3.17
CA ALA A 632 8.78 1.29 -2.76
C ALA A 632 10.05 0.75 -2.08
N ALA A 633 9.96 -0.34 -1.31
CA ALA A 633 11.11 -0.97 -0.67
C ALA A 633 11.86 -1.97 -1.58
N ALA A 634 11.26 -2.41 -2.70
CA ALA A 634 11.85 -3.41 -3.60
C ALA A 634 13.26 -3.02 -4.11
N PRO A 635 13.55 -1.75 -4.52
CA PRO A 635 14.90 -1.36 -4.93
C PRO A 635 15.96 -1.57 -3.84
N LEU A 636 15.61 -1.42 -2.56
CA LEU A 636 16.53 -1.67 -1.44
C LEU A 636 16.85 -3.17 -1.32
N ALA A 637 15.86 -4.03 -1.51
CA ALA A 637 16.08 -5.47 -1.56
C ALA A 637 16.93 -5.87 -2.78
N LEU A 638 16.74 -5.24 -3.94
CA LEU A 638 17.62 -5.45 -5.11
C LEU A 638 19.05 -5.02 -4.81
N LEU A 639 19.24 -3.86 -4.18
CA LEU A 639 20.55 -3.39 -3.73
C LEU A 639 21.21 -4.38 -2.78
N THR A 640 20.46 -5.00 -1.87
CA THR A 640 20.96 -6.05 -0.99
C THR A 640 21.35 -7.30 -1.79
N ALA A 641 20.49 -7.73 -2.73
CA ALA A 641 20.71 -8.94 -3.53
C ALA A 641 21.96 -8.84 -4.43
N VAL A 642 22.21 -7.67 -5.03
CA VAL A 642 23.35 -7.46 -5.94
C VAL A 642 24.59 -6.91 -5.25
N GLY A 643 24.45 -6.27 -4.08
CA GLY A 643 25.55 -5.72 -3.30
C GLY A 643 26.28 -6.74 -2.42
N GLY A 644 25.68 -7.92 -2.20
CA GLY A 644 26.35 -9.07 -1.59
C GLY A 644 27.23 -9.88 -2.55
N ALA A 645 27.44 -9.41 -3.78
CA ALA A 645 28.22 -10.08 -4.83
C ALA A 645 29.66 -9.54 -4.95
#